data_AF-A0A961FKI4-F1
#
_entry.id   AF-A0A961FKI4-F1
#
_cell.length_a   1.000
_cell.length_b   1.000
_cell.length_c   1.000
_cell.angle_alpha   90.00
_cell.angle_beta   90.00
_cell.angle_gamma   90.00
#
_symmetry.space_group_name_H-M   'P 1'
#
loop_
_entity.id
_entity.type
_entity.pdbx_description
1 polymer ?
#
loop_
_entity_poly.entity_id
_entity_poly.type
_entity_poly.pdbx_seq_one_letter_code
_entity_poly.pdbx_strand_id
1 'polypeptide(L)'
;MANLKYYLLAVLLIGALVVLRIRDHRAADSNRSEVASSTTAGGWNDSSATLQPDWEHESHWLVDEVVRDIAEMLALTKQGAAGLDDLKVETRPQADSTTRFTFQAGGKGLKRVEGEIELKNHLWSVEHFGPFASQLVSAWDISPGAAPEKPSLLPELLTDPDTSMLIREGARVSKDLNASPNRAASHEEAALLMTMLAHREAAGPLSDSRPALCRAAAHLALAEAFRGSAAPGTCRVLSEALMAACMGREADALARADQLPEELAAWQRAIRMRANGDYRLLPNPVAATRLEQISYARAAAESAGNHLLAEFVQTEYVPKIADWHRIGLSEPFSVQEGHLFASDSVQAELTSSAAAFRAIHLEEPKSLDALVQALNTPRQRAVLRDDEAPRIQVLGWSDWAAFQQRHLMNALSATDYFFEKLWGVHDAVAELHQVATQQLKDLDLFWKYLGFGYDETETQERENAFVEKISRHPEWETAGHWAQMLRYSHNQGRRFRMPAASRWFRGGWIFGTTMEYVDRAVTLSSMPDFGATQPAALAALAPSHYRILLSTADNSGLPRQEAYEKYFAKIADYQIRPARLLAEQVKHDPVAYAEAMERVAKIDADTWIDLAKHFAETGREKEAADAFAQGFLKAHDRVRVANNSAWPAQYYLDKGDQSSALEIAEDAAETYSNVGLQTAVHVMVALEKWDKALEYASGMAERYGDTGGLMMLLANHHDKDPRLAKAYQQLQAALFPKRMKKVTLEDFKDAPESGVEITSTSYELNRHSIREGEVIVALDGIQVENQQQYFAVRGMKPDAPLQLILWNGSEYREIEASVPDRRFGCDLGDYQR
;
A
#
# COMPACT_ATOMS: atom_id res chain seq x y z
N MET A 1 29.44 9.75 19.17
CA MET A 1 29.97 9.05 17.96
C MET A 1 29.93 7.54 18.08
N ALA A 2 30.48 6.91 19.14
CA ALA A 2 30.43 5.46 19.30
C ALA A 2 28.98 4.95 19.44
N ASN A 3 28.16 5.49 20.34
CA ASN A 3 26.83 4.94 20.60
C ASN A 3 25.89 4.94 19.38
N LEU A 4 25.65 6.04 18.65
CA LEU A 4 24.75 6.01 17.48
C LEU A 4 25.28 5.12 16.34
N LYS A 5 26.61 5.06 16.13
CA LYS A 5 27.20 4.10 15.18
C LYS A 5 27.07 2.67 15.68
N TYR A 6 27.24 2.38 16.97
CA TYR A 6 27.02 1.05 17.57
C TYR A 6 25.54 0.66 17.62
N TYR A 7 24.62 1.62 17.71
CA TYR A 7 23.16 1.39 17.62
C TYR A 7 22.73 1.12 16.18
N LEU A 8 23.20 1.92 15.22
CA LEU A 8 23.01 1.63 13.79
C LEU A 8 23.74 0.34 13.38
N LEU A 9 24.88 0.01 14.02
CA LEU A 9 25.59 -1.25 13.84
C LEU A 9 24.89 -2.43 14.52
N ALA A 10 24.20 -2.23 15.65
CA ALA A 10 23.39 -3.24 16.33
C ALA A 10 22.11 -3.52 15.53
N VAL A 11 21.49 -2.49 14.95
CA VAL A 11 20.40 -2.64 14.00
C VAL A 11 20.88 -3.24 12.67
N LEU A 12 22.09 -2.91 12.20
CA LEU A 12 22.75 -3.61 11.08
C LEU A 12 23.13 -5.05 11.42
N LEU A 13 23.47 -5.35 12.67
CA LEU A 13 23.72 -6.72 13.14
C LEU A 13 22.41 -7.49 13.29
N ILE A 14 21.30 -6.84 13.64
CA ILE A 14 19.95 -7.42 13.60
C ILE A 14 19.51 -7.64 12.16
N GLY A 15 19.65 -6.65 11.27
CA GLY A 15 19.41 -6.80 9.83
C GLY A 15 20.33 -7.84 9.18
N ALA A 16 21.59 -7.92 9.57
CA ALA A 16 22.52 -8.95 9.12
C ALA A 16 22.29 -10.31 9.79
N LEU A 17 21.76 -10.38 11.02
CA LEU A 17 21.33 -11.62 11.68
C LEU A 17 20.03 -12.13 11.08
N VAL A 18 19.13 -11.24 10.66
CA VAL A 18 17.96 -11.54 9.83
C VAL A 18 18.45 -12.04 8.47
N VAL A 19 19.41 -11.37 7.83
CA VAL A 19 20.01 -11.82 6.54
C VAL A 19 20.90 -13.07 6.64
N LEU A 20 21.42 -13.41 7.82
CA LEU A 20 22.11 -14.67 8.08
C LEU A 20 21.14 -15.78 8.53
N ARG A 21 20.01 -15.44 9.16
CA ARG A 21 18.83 -16.32 9.36
C ARG A 21 18.00 -16.52 8.09
N ILE A 22 18.14 -15.67 7.06
CA ILE A 22 17.60 -15.87 5.70
C ILE A 22 18.09 -17.19 5.08
N ARG A 23 19.13 -17.82 5.66
CA ARG A 23 19.60 -19.15 5.28
C ARG A 23 18.87 -20.30 5.98
N ASP A 24 18.25 -20.06 7.14
CA ASP A 24 17.67 -21.11 7.99
C ASP A 24 16.15 -21.01 8.21
N HIS A 25 15.49 -19.88 7.94
CA HIS A 25 14.02 -19.80 8.02
C HIS A 25 13.44 -19.12 6.78
N ARG A 26 12.93 -19.95 5.87
CA ARG A 26 11.96 -19.57 4.85
C ARG A 26 10.69 -20.40 5.12
N ALA A 27 9.59 -19.72 5.38
CA ALA A 27 8.16 -20.09 5.43
C ALA A 27 7.41 -18.74 5.34
N ALA A 28 6.22 -18.50 4.80
CA ALA A 28 5.13 -19.26 4.20
C ALA A 28 4.42 -18.38 3.10
N ASP A 29 3.60 -18.99 2.24
CA ASP A 29 2.12 -18.81 2.10
C ASP A 29 1.63 -17.71 1.13
N SER A 30 1.46 -18.11 -0.13
CA SER A 30 0.83 -17.35 -1.20
C SER A 30 -0.48 -18.03 -1.61
N ASN A 31 -1.60 -17.62 -1.02
CA ASN A 31 -2.92 -17.82 -1.62
C ASN A 31 -3.93 -16.90 -0.95
N ARG A 32 -4.08 -15.68 -1.46
CA ARG A 32 -5.25 -14.80 -1.28
C ARG A 32 -5.11 -13.54 -2.12
N SER A 33 -5.22 -13.70 -3.44
CA SER A 33 -5.53 -12.60 -4.35
C SER A 33 -6.87 -12.89 -5.01
N GLU A 34 -7.97 -12.49 -4.35
CA GLU A 34 -9.29 -12.17 -4.93
C GLU A 34 -10.33 -12.19 -3.80
N VAL A 35 -10.45 -11.08 -3.09
CA VAL A 35 -11.72 -10.72 -2.43
C VAL A 35 -11.91 -9.21 -2.61
N ALA A 36 -12.45 -8.81 -3.76
CA ALA A 36 -12.91 -7.45 -3.97
C ALA A 36 -14.00 -7.38 -5.05
N SER A 37 -15.05 -8.19 -4.92
CA SER A 37 -16.28 -7.98 -5.72
C SER A 37 -17.50 -8.71 -5.15
N SER A 38 -17.95 -8.36 -3.94
CA SER A 38 -19.38 -8.41 -3.56
C SER A 38 -19.59 -7.81 -2.18
N THR A 39 -19.68 -6.49 -2.08
CA THR A 39 -20.20 -5.83 -0.86
C THR A 39 -21.64 -5.43 -1.10
N THR A 40 -22.57 -6.24 -0.59
CA THR A 40 -23.96 -5.82 -0.38
C THR A 40 -23.99 -4.73 0.69
N ALA A 41 -24.66 -3.62 0.39
CA ALA A 41 -24.85 -2.49 1.30
C ALA A 41 -25.66 -2.89 2.54
N GLY A 42 -24.99 -3.03 3.68
CA GLY A 42 -25.62 -3.30 4.96
C GLY A 42 -24.69 -3.07 6.15
N GLY A 43 -24.81 -1.91 6.80
CA GLY A 43 -24.38 -1.69 8.19
C GLY A 43 -22.88 -1.46 8.44
N TRP A 44 -22.26 -0.48 7.77
CA TRP A 44 -20.82 -0.18 7.93
C TRP A 44 -20.43 0.54 9.24
N ASN A 45 -21.36 1.11 10.02
CA ASN A 45 -21.00 1.93 11.19
C ASN A 45 -22.16 2.16 12.18
N ASP A 46 -21.85 2.36 13.47
CA ASP A 46 -22.73 2.98 14.47
C ASP A 46 -22.28 4.44 14.66
N SER A 47 -22.95 5.38 13.99
CA SER A 47 -22.55 6.80 13.90
C SER A 47 -22.87 7.61 15.15
N SER A 48 -22.42 7.15 16.33
CA SER A 48 -22.72 7.76 17.63
C SER A 48 -21.67 8.78 18.10
N ALA A 49 -20.44 8.76 17.55
CA ALA A 49 -19.40 9.73 17.89
C ALA A 49 -19.64 11.11 17.23
N THR A 50 -19.34 12.18 17.97
CA THR A 50 -19.56 13.57 17.52
C THR A 50 -18.24 14.26 17.24
N LEU A 51 -18.12 14.90 16.07
CA LEU A 51 -16.98 15.75 15.73
C LEU A 51 -17.09 17.09 16.48
N GLN A 52 -15.96 17.60 16.97
CA GLN A 52 -15.82 18.95 17.54
C GLN A 52 -14.71 19.72 16.82
N PRO A 53 -14.81 19.92 15.49
CA PRO A 53 -13.75 20.54 14.72
C PRO A 53 -13.78 22.07 14.83
N ASP A 54 -12.62 22.69 14.65
CA ASP A 54 -12.53 24.15 14.45
C ASP A 54 -13.16 24.60 13.12
N TRP A 55 -13.31 23.67 12.15
CA TRP A 55 -13.90 23.91 10.84
C TRP A 55 -15.09 23.00 10.57
N GLU A 56 -16.13 23.52 9.92
CA GLU A 56 -17.33 22.75 9.59
C GLU A 56 -17.12 21.49 8.72
N HIS A 57 -16.12 21.49 7.84
CA HIS A 57 -15.78 20.39 6.93
C HIS A 57 -14.40 20.60 6.27
N GLU A 58 -13.90 19.58 5.56
CA GLU A 58 -12.57 19.55 4.94
C GLU A 58 -12.31 20.76 4.03
N SER A 59 -13.21 21.08 3.08
CA SER A 59 -12.99 22.24 2.19
C SER A 59 -12.92 23.57 2.93
N HIS A 60 -13.61 23.71 4.08
CA HIS A 60 -13.53 24.92 4.89
C HIS A 60 -12.13 25.05 5.52
N TRP A 61 -11.60 23.98 6.10
CA TRP A 61 -10.22 23.94 6.59
C TRP A 61 -9.20 24.29 5.51
N LEU A 62 -9.32 23.67 4.32
CA LEU A 62 -8.37 23.90 3.24
C LEU A 62 -8.38 25.35 2.73
N VAL A 63 -9.55 25.96 2.60
CA VAL A 63 -9.68 27.38 2.19
C VAL A 63 -9.13 28.30 3.29
N ASP A 64 -9.45 28.02 4.55
CA ASP A 64 -8.97 28.81 5.68
C ASP A 64 -7.44 28.78 5.80
N GLU A 65 -6.80 27.63 5.58
CA GLU A 65 -5.34 27.51 5.54
C GLU A 65 -4.70 28.43 4.49
N VAL A 66 -5.22 28.42 3.26
CA VAL A 66 -4.71 29.27 2.17
C VAL A 66 -4.93 30.76 2.50
N VAL A 67 -6.13 31.10 2.97
CA VAL A 67 -6.51 32.49 3.30
C VAL A 67 -5.64 33.05 4.44
N ARG A 68 -5.39 32.25 5.48
CA ARG A 68 -4.55 32.63 6.61
C ARG A 68 -3.08 32.79 6.22
N ASP A 69 -2.52 31.86 5.45
CA ASP A 69 -1.12 31.96 5.00
C ASP A 69 -0.90 33.25 4.19
N ILE A 70 -1.82 33.59 3.27
CA ILE A 70 -1.79 34.84 2.50
C ILE A 70 -1.83 36.06 3.45
N ALA A 71 -2.80 36.10 4.37
CA ALA A 71 -2.99 37.23 5.27
C ALA A 71 -1.83 37.42 6.25
N GLU A 72 -1.28 36.34 6.81
CA GLU A 72 -0.15 36.39 7.74
C GLU A 72 1.13 36.89 7.04
N MET A 73 1.44 36.39 5.83
CA MET A 73 2.59 36.87 5.06
C MET A 73 2.48 38.36 4.68
N LEU A 74 1.27 38.81 4.29
CA LEU A 74 1.04 40.22 3.96
C LEU A 74 1.07 41.13 5.19
N ALA A 75 0.56 40.67 6.33
CA ALA A 75 0.62 41.42 7.59
C ALA A 75 2.06 41.60 8.07
N LEU A 76 2.86 40.52 8.01
CA LEU A 76 4.29 40.56 8.29
C LEU A 76 5.03 41.51 7.33
N THR A 77 4.68 41.48 6.04
CA THR A 77 5.23 42.40 5.02
C THR A 77 4.95 43.87 5.33
N LYS A 78 3.74 44.19 5.80
CA LYS A 78 3.33 45.58 6.03
C LYS A 78 3.86 46.17 7.33
N GLN A 79 3.85 45.40 8.42
CA GLN A 79 4.12 45.93 9.77
C GLN A 79 5.15 45.14 10.57
N GLY A 80 5.79 44.12 9.98
CA GLY A 80 6.66 43.22 10.73
C GLY A 80 5.88 42.43 11.80
N ALA A 81 6.53 42.10 12.90
CA ALA A 81 5.93 41.34 14.01
C ALA A 81 4.65 41.98 14.57
N ALA A 82 4.61 43.32 14.66
CA ALA A 82 3.45 44.05 15.18
C ALA A 82 2.17 43.82 14.36
N GLY A 83 2.30 43.48 13.08
CA GLY A 83 1.16 43.16 12.21
C GLY A 83 0.50 41.82 12.55
N LEU A 84 1.17 40.94 13.28
CA LEU A 84 0.73 39.57 13.56
C LEU A 84 0.03 39.42 14.92
N ASP A 85 0.34 40.28 15.89
CA ASP A 85 -0.19 40.20 17.26
C ASP A 85 -1.70 40.43 17.31
N ASP A 86 -2.19 41.36 16.49
CA ASP A 86 -3.61 41.75 16.43
C ASP A 86 -4.31 41.27 15.15
N LEU A 87 -3.65 40.44 14.33
CA LEU A 87 -4.23 39.95 13.08
C LEU A 87 -5.40 39.01 13.35
N LYS A 88 -6.56 39.38 12.84
CA LYS A 88 -7.76 38.54 12.83
C LYS A 88 -8.07 38.15 11.39
N VAL A 89 -8.12 36.84 11.17
CA VAL A 89 -8.53 36.23 9.91
C VAL A 89 -9.63 35.24 10.22
N GLU A 90 -10.72 35.32 9.49
CA GLU A 90 -11.86 34.44 9.62
C GLU A 90 -12.37 34.07 8.23
N THR A 91 -12.62 32.78 8.05
CA THR A 91 -13.27 32.21 6.87
C THR A 91 -14.55 31.54 7.34
N ARG A 92 -15.64 31.66 6.57
CA ARG A 92 -16.89 30.93 6.84
C ARG A 92 -17.52 30.43 5.55
N PRO A 93 -18.02 29.18 5.50
CA PRO A 93 -18.80 28.71 4.35
C PRO A 93 -20.14 29.46 4.26
N GLN A 94 -20.63 29.72 3.05
CA GLN A 94 -21.97 30.27 2.81
C GLN A 94 -23.02 29.16 2.82
N ALA A 95 -24.03 29.23 3.70
CA ALA A 95 -25.26 28.42 3.67
C ALA A 95 -25.11 26.98 3.11
N ASP A 96 -24.47 26.08 3.89
CA ASP A 96 -24.19 24.68 3.54
C ASP A 96 -23.36 24.43 2.26
N SER A 97 -22.74 25.46 1.68
CA SER A 97 -21.89 25.34 0.49
C SER A 97 -20.50 24.81 0.81
N THR A 98 -19.99 23.94 -0.07
CA THR A 98 -18.59 23.49 -0.08
C THR A 98 -17.70 24.27 -1.06
N THR A 99 -18.27 25.26 -1.77
CA THR A 99 -17.60 25.99 -2.86
C THR A 99 -17.67 27.51 -2.75
N ARG A 100 -18.41 28.04 -1.77
CA ARG A 100 -18.56 29.49 -1.54
C ARG A 100 -18.28 29.82 -0.10
N PHE A 101 -17.39 30.79 0.10
CA PHE A 101 -16.90 31.20 1.40
C PHE A 101 -16.94 32.72 1.52
N THR A 102 -17.24 33.22 2.70
CA THR A 102 -16.96 34.62 3.06
C THR A 102 -15.67 34.66 3.85
N PHE A 103 -14.90 35.74 3.69
CA PHE A 103 -13.71 35.97 4.50
C PHE A 103 -13.74 37.36 5.14
N GLN A 104 -13.02 37.49 6.24
CA GLN A 104 -12.69 38.75 6.87
C GLN A 104 -11.23 38.72 7.33
N ALA A 105 -10.47 39.76 7.01
CA ALA A 105 -9.10 39.93 7.47
C ALA A 105 -8.83 41.38 7.90
N GLY A 106 -8.10 41.57 8.99
CA GLY A 106 -7.70 42.89 9.47
C GLY A 106 -7.08 42.83 10.86
N GLY A 107 -6.64 43.97 11.38
CA GLY A 107 -5.97 44.05 12.66
C GLY A 107 -5.64 45.49 13.02
N LYS A 108 -4.93 45.70 14.13
CA LYS A 108 -4.50 47.04 14.51
C LYS A 108 -3.57 47.62 13.42
N GLY A 109 -3.95 48.78 12.86
CA GLY A 109 -3.21 49.41 11.76
C GLY A 109 -3.35 48.72 10.39
N LEU A 110 -4.09 47.61 10.29
CA LEU A 110 -4.42 46.95 9.03
C LEU A 110 -5.90 47.19 8.72
N LYS A 111 -6.20 47.81 7.57
CA LYS A 111 -7.58 48.06 7.16
C LYS A 111 -8.36 46.74 7.12
N ARG A 112 -9.55 46.72 7.72
CA ARG A 112 -10.47 45.58 7.62
C ARG A 112 -10.89 45.40 6.17
N VAL A 113 -10.73 44.18 5.68
CA VAL A 113 -11.17 43.72 4.35
C VAL A 113 -12.12 42.54 4.57
N GLU A 114 -13.22 42.54 3.83
CA GLU A 114 -14.19 41.46 3.81
C GLU A 114 -14.65 41.24 2.37
N GLY A 115 -15.01 40.00 2.06
CA GLY A 115 -15.42 39.63 0.71
C GLY A 115 -15.82 38.17 0.62
N GLU A 116 -15.91 37.71 -0.63
CA GLU A 116 -16.34 36.35 -0.96
C GLU A 116 -15.29 35.65 -1.82
N ILE A 117 -15.17 34.33 -1.61
CA ILE A 117 -14.37 33.41 -2.41
C ILE A 117 -15.33 32.35 -2.95
N GLU A 118 -15.55 32.37 -4.27
CA GLU A 118 -16.21 31.29 -5.00
C GLU A 118 -15.11 30.46 -5.68
N LEU A 119 -15.05 29.16 -5.35
CA LEU A 119 -14.04 28.27 -5.91
C LEU A 119 -14.27 28.09 -7.41
N LYS A 120 -13.19 28.18 -8.19
CA LYS A 120 -13.21 28.00 -9.64
C LYS A 120 -12.18 26.97 -10.09
N ASN A 121 -12.56 26.13 -11.05
CA ASN A 121 -11.78 25.00 -11.60
C ASN A 121 -11.45 23.88 -10.59
N HIS A 122 -10.73 24.21 -9.51
CA HIS A 122 -10.37 23.31 -8.41
C HIS A 122 -10.03 24.12 -7.15
N LEU A 123 -10.05 23.50 -5.96
CA LEU A 123 -9.92 24.19 -4.67
C LEU A 123 -8.66 25.06 -4.55
N TRP A 124 -7.52 24.59 -5.05
CA TRP A 124 -6.22 25.30 -4.98
C TRP A 124 -5.94 26.24 -6.16
N SER A 125 -6.94 26.59 -6.97
CA SER A 125 -6.75 27.48 -8.12
C SER A 125 -6.39 28.90 -7.69
N VAL A 126 -5.39 29.47 -8.37
CA VAL A 126 -5.00 30.88 -8.20
C VAL A 126 -6.13 31.83 -8.64
N GLU A 127 -7.04 31.37 -9.49
CA GLU A 127 -8.11 32.20 -10.07
C GLU A 127 -9.02 32.83 -9.01
N HIS A 128 -9.27 32.15 -7.89
CA HIS A 128 -10.11 32.68 -6.80
C HIS A 128 -9.31 33.22 -5.61
N PHE A 129 -8.08 32.76 -5.38
CA PHE A 129 -7.23 33.30 -4.30
C PHE A 129 -6.42 34.54 -4.70
N GLY A 130 -6.04 34.68 -5.98
CA GLY A 130 -5.33 35.85 -6.51
C GLY A 130 -6.10 37.17 -6.33
N PRO A 131 -7.42 37.23 -6.63
CA PRO A 131 -8.24 38.39 -6.35
C PRO A 131 -8.29 38.75 -4.86
N PHE A 132 -8.40 37.75 -3.98
CA PHE A 132 -8.35 37.96 -2.52
C PHE A 132 -7.00 38.56 -2.08
N ALA A 133 -5.89 37.97 -2.51
CA ALA A 133 -4.55 38.49 -2.21
C ALA A 133 -4.38 39.93 -2.73
N SER A 134 -4.86 40.22 -3.93
CA SER A 134 -4.81 41.56 -4.53
C SER A 134 -5.61 42.60 -3.74
N GLN A 135 -6.78 42.21 -3.19
CA GLN A 135 -7.57 43.08 -2.32
C GLN A 135 -6.81 43.43 -1.04
N LEU A 136 -6.13 42.47 -0.41
CA LEU A 136 -5.31 42.73 0.78
C LEU A 136 -4.10 43.60 0.47
N VAL A 137 -3.36 43.29 -0.61
CA VAL A 137 -2.20 44.09 -1.07
C VAL A 137 -2.59 45.55 -1.29
N SER A 138 -3.74 45.80 -1.93
CA SER A 138 -4.27 47.14 -2.15
C SER A 138 -4.74 47.81 -0.86
N ALA A 139 -5.52 47.11 -0.04
CA ALA A 139 -6.09 47.66 1.19
C ALA A 139 -5.05 47.97 2.27
N TRP A 140 -3.96 47.20 2.30
CA TRP A 140 -2.86 47.38 3.24
C TRP A 140 -1.70 48.17 2.64
N ASP A 141 -1.85 48.69 1.42
CA ASP A 141 -0.88 49.58 0.76
C ASP A 141 0.53 48.96 0.74
N ILE A 142 0.63 47.75 0.16
CA ILE A 142 1.88 47.01 -0.01
C ILE A 142 2.31 47.17 -1.48
N SER A 143 3.48 47.77 -1.70
CA SER A 143 4.03 47.89 -3.06
C SER A 143 4.70 46.59 -3.49
N PRO A 144 4.62 46.18 -4.77
CA PRO A 144 5.40 45.06 -5.30
C PRO A 144 6.92 45.26 -5.16
N GLY A 145 7.64 44.19 -4.88
CA GLY A 145 9.10 44.18 -4.84
C GLY A 145 9.71 44.11 -6.25
N ALA A 146 10.97 44.54 -6.38
CA ALA A 146 11.69 44.45 -7.65
C ALA A 146 11.89 42.99 -8.09
N ALA A 147 11.73 42.75 -9.40
CA ALA A 147 12.04 41.48 -10.03
C ALA A 147 13.54 41.14 -9.85
N PRO A 148 13.90 39.85 -9.73
CA PRO A 148 15.31 39.46 -9.67
C PRO A 148 16.01 39.76 -11.00
N GLU A 149 17.30 40.08 -10.95
CA GLU A 149 18.12 40.35 -12.15
C GLU A 149 18.33 39.11 -13.02
N LYS A 150 18.23 37.91 -12.42
CA LYS A 150 18.48 36.63 -13.08
C LYS A 150 17.28 35.69 -12.90
N PRO A 151 17.00 34.82 -13.90
CA PRO A 151 16.05 33.73 -13.75
C PRO A 151 16.45 32.78 -12.62
N SER A 152 15.46 32.08 -12.06
CA SER A 152 15.69 31.04 -11.06
C SER A 152 16.45 29.85 -11.65
N LEU A 153 17.43 29.33 -10.92
CA LEU A 153 18.08 28.05 -11.22
C LEU A 153 17.32 26.86 -10.63
N LEU A 154 16.27 27.11 -9.85
CA LEU A 154 15.54 26.06 -9.14
C LEU A 154 14.96 24.99 -10.08
N PRO A 155 14.37 25.31 -11.25
CA PRO A 155 13.90 24.29 -12.19
C PRO A 155 14.97 23.27 -12.61
N GLU A 156 16.21 23.72 -12.80
CA GLU A 156 17.34 22.86 -13.16
C GLU A 156 17.77 22.00 -11.97
N LEU A 157 17.94 22.60 -10.79
CA LEU A 157 18.33 21.91 -9.55
C LEU A 157 17.31 20.83 -9.14
N LEU A 158 16.02 21.09 -9.35
CA LEU A 158 14.92 20.18 -9.01
C LEU A 158 14.75 19.04 -10.02
N THR A 159 15.61 18.91 -11.04
CA THR A 159 15.68 17.68 -11.85
C THR A 159 16.35 16.54 -11.07
N ASP A 160 17.20 16.86 -10.09
CA ASP A 160 17.81 15.87 -9.19
C ASP A 160 17.34 16.05 -7.72
N PRO A 161 16.05 15.82 -7.39
CA PRO A 161 15.54 16.15 -6.07
C PRO A 161 15.92 15.13 -5.01
N ASP A 162 16.71 15.58 -4.03
CA ASP A 162 16.90 14.89 -2.75
C ASP A 162 16.42 15.75 -1.55
N THR A 163 16.34 15.12 -0.38
CA THR A 163 15.91 15.78 0.86
C THR A 163 16.82 16.95 1.26
N SER A 164 18.14 16.82 1.12
CA SER A 164 19.10 17.86 1.50
C SER A 164 19.04 19.07 0.57
N MET A 165 18.82 18.85 -0.72
CA MET A 165 18.62 19.88 -1.73
C MET A 165 17.33 20.65 -1.43
N LEU A 166 16.20 19.97 -1.19
CA LEU A 166 14.94 20.65 -0.87
C LEU A 166 15.04 21.50 0.39
N ILE A 167 15.75 21.01 1.42
CA ILE A 167 16.02 21.77 2.65
C ILE A 167 16.88 23.00 2.37
N ARG A 168 17.98 22.83 1.63
CA ARG A 168 18.89 23.93 1.30
C ARG A 168 18.20 25.02 0.49
N GLU A 169 17.50 24.64 -0.58
CA GLU A 169 16.77 25.60 -1.40
C GLU A 169 15.58 26.20 -0.65
N GLY A 170 14.89 25.43 0.20
CA GLY A 170 13.87 25.95 1.12
C GLY A 170 14.41 27.03 2.05
N ALA A 171 15.59 26.82 2.64
CA ALA A 171 16.24 27.81 3.48
C ALA A 171 16.66 29.06 2.68
N ARG A 172 17.20 28.88 1.45
CA ARG A 172 17.54 30.00 0.56
C ARG A 172 16.31 30.83 0.21
N VAL A 173 15.24 30.21 -0.28
CA VAL A 173 14.01 30.93 -0.67
C VAL A 173 13.36 31.60 0.55
N SER A 174 13.38 30.95 1.72
CA SER A 174 12.91 31.57 2.96
C SER A 174 13.70 32.85 3.29
N LYS A 175 15.04 32.81 3.16
CA LYS A 175 15.88 34.00 3.35
C LYS A 175 15.54 35.10 2.34
N ASP A 176 15.35 34.75 1.08
CA ASP A 176 15.01 35.72 0.02
C ASP A 176 13.63 36.36 0.25
N LEU A 177 12.64 35.58 0.71
CA LEU A 177 11.32 36.07 1.09
C LEU A 177 11.39 36.99 2.32
N ASN A 178 12.15 36.67 3.36
CA ASN A 178 12.27 37.57 4.51
C ASN A 178 13.01 38.88 4.17
N ALA A 179 13.91 38.86 3.18
CA ALA A 179 14.58 40.07 2.69
C ALA A 179 13.67 40.90 1.76
N SER A 180 12.73 40.29 1.06
CA SER A 180 11.84 40.96 0.11
C SER A 180 10.52 40.18 -0.04
N PRO A 181 9.61 40.29 0.95
CA PRO A 181 8.42 39.43 1.03
C PRO A 181 7.33 39.79 0.02
N ASN A 182 7.50 40.89 -0.69
CA ASN A 182 6.65 41.36 -1.77
C ASN A 182 7.20 41.01 -3.17
N ARG A 183 8.21 40.13 -3.27
CA ARG A 183 8.81 39.71 -4.55
C ARG A 183 8.07 38.49 -5.11
N ALA A 184 7.38 38.68 -6.24
CA ALA A 184 6.63 37.61 -6.90
C ALA A 184 7.47 36.35 -7.20
N ALA A 185 8.67 36.51 -7.77
CA ALA A 185 9.53 35.38 -8.14
C ALA A 185 9.90 34.47 -6.96
N SER A 186 10.12 35.04 -5.77
CA SER A 186 10.45 34.25 -4.57
C SER A 186 9.25 33.42 -4.08
N HIS A 187 8.03 33.92 -4.27
CA HIS A 187 6.81 33.14 -4.03
C HIS A 187 6.61 32.03 -5.08
N GLU A 188 6.95 32.27 -6.35
CA GLU A 188 6.90 31.21 -7.37
C GLU A 188 7.91 30.09 -7.08
N GLU A 189 9.12 30.42 -6.61
CA GLU A 189 10.10 29.42 -6.14
C GLU A 189 9.59 28.64 -4.92
N ALA A 190 8.96 29.33 -3.96
CA ALA A 190 8.40 28.71 -2.78
C ALA A 190 7.26 27.72 -3.12
N ALA A 191 6.37 28.10 -4.03
CA ALA A 191 5.30 27.24 -4.51
C ALA A 191 5.85 25.97 -5.18
N LEU A 192 6.89 26.08 -6.00
CA LEU A 192 7.52 24.93 -6.65
C LEU A 192 8.14 23.96 -5.62
N LEU A 193 8.80 24.47 -4.58
CA LEU A 193 9.34 23.65 -3.49
C LEU A 193 8.25 22.91 -2.70
N MET A 194 7.16 23.59 -2.35
CA MET A 194 6.02 22.95 -1.68
C MET A 194 5.37 21.88 -2.57
N THR A 195 5.25 22.17 -3.87
CA THR A 195 4.71 21.21 -4.84
C THR A 195 5.63 19.98 -4.98
N MET A 196 6.95 20.16 -4.91
CA MET A 196 7.90 19.04 -4.93
C MET A 196 7.79 18.16 -3.69
N LEU A 197 7.52 18.74 -2.51
CA LEU A 197 7.21 17.94 -1.31
C LEU A 197 5.93 17.11 -1.52
N ALA A 198 4.87 17.71 -2.07
CA ALA A 198 3.64 16.98 -2.42
C ALA A 198 3.87 15.88 -3.45
N HIS A 199 4.76 16.08 -4.43
CA HIS A 199 5.11 15.05 -5.41
C HIS A 199 5.84 13.85 -4.79
N ARG A 200 6.60 14.07 -3.72
CA ARG A 200 7.32 13.01 -2.98
C ARG A 200 6.45 12.27 -1.95
N GLU A 201 5.22 12.73 -1.71
CA GLU A 201 4.28 12.10 -0.77
C GLU A 201 3.78 10.73 -1.28
N ALA A 202 3.94 9.70 -0.46
CA ALA A 202 3.77 8.27 -0.78
C ALA A 202 3.70 7.44 0.52
N ALA A 203 2.94 7.91 1.50
CA ALA A 203 2.71 7.18 2.74
C ALA A 203 1.49 6.24 2.62
N GLY A 204 1.26 5.63 1.44
CA GLY A 204 0.11 4.76 1.20
C GLY A 204 -1.22 5.46 1.58
N PRO A 205 -2.12 4.79 2.32
CA PRO A 205 -3.36 5.41 2.83
C PRO A 205 -3.15 6.62 3.74
N LEU A 206 -1.96 6.78 4.34
CA LEU A 206 -1.61 7.93 5.18
C LEU A 206 -1.10 9.13 4.38
N SER A 207 -0.99 9.03 3.04
CA SER A 207 -0.47 10.11 2.19
C SER A 207 -1.28 11.39 2.35
N ASP A 208 -0.64 12.52 2.67
CA ASP A 208 -1.32 13.82 2.78
C ASP A 208 -0.57 14.95 2.10
N SER A 209 -0.98 15.24 0.86
CA SER A 209 -0.47 16.36 0.07
C SER A 209 -1.19 17.68 0.35
N ARG A 210 -2.32 17.67 1.08
CA ARG A 210 -3.19 18.86 1.19
C ARG A 210 -2.49 20.06 1.85
N PRO A 211 -1.73 19.91 2.96
CA PRO A 211 -1.00 21.03 3.55
C PRO A 211 0.00 21.69 2.58
N ALA A 212 0.73 20.88 1.82
CA ALA A 212 1.71 21.37 0.85
C ALA A 212 1.03 22.09 -0.32
N LEU A 213 -0.10 21.57 -0.80
CA LEU A 213 -0.91 22.21 -1.84
C LEU A 213 -1.54 23.53 -1.36
N CYS A 214 -1.99 23.61 -0.09
CA CYS A 214 -2.48 24.86 0.50
C CYS A 214 -1.39 25.95 0.50
N ARG A 215 -0.19 25.63 1.01
CA ARG A 215 0.91 26.60 1.05
C ARG A 215 1.40 26.99 -0.36
N ALA A 216 1.44 26.05 -1.29
CA ALA A 216 1.75 26.34 -2.69
C ALA A 216 0.73 27.32 -3.30
N ALA A 217 -0.57 27.09 -3.09
CA ALA A 217 -1.62 27.98 -3.57
C ALA A 217 -1.54 29.39 -2.96
N ALA A 218 -1.24 29.49 -1.66
CA ALA A 218 -1.04 30.78 -0.99
C ALA A 218 0.11 31.58 -1.61
N HIS A 219 1.25 30.93 -1.84
CA HIS A 219 2.38 31.57 -2.51
C HIS A 219 2.07 31.94 -3.97
N LEU A 220 1.41 31.09 -4.75
CA LEU A 220 1.03 31.42 -6.13
C LEU A 220 0.04 32.59 -6.20
N ALA A 221 -0.88 32.72 -5.23
CA ALA A 221 -1.79 33.85 -5.12
C ALA A 221 -1.06 35.15 -4.78
N LEU A 222 -0.07 35.11 -3.89
CA LEU A 222 0.80 36.26 -3.61
C LEU A 222 1.67 36.63 -4.81
N ALA A 223 2.23 35.64 -5.51
CA ALA A 223 2.97 35.85 -6.73
C ALA A 223 2.11 36.56 -7.79
N GLU A 224 0.86 36.13 -7.99
CA GLU A 224 -0.11 36.80 -8.87
C GLU A 224 -0.32 38.27 -8.47
N ALA A 225 -0.63 38.50 -7.19
CA ALA A 225 -0.94 39.83 -6.68
C ALA A 225 0.23 40.82 -6.81
N PHE A 226 1.47 40.36 -6.61
CA PHE A 226 2.66 41.20 -6.74
C PHE A 226 3.15 41.33 -8.18
N ARG A 227 2.93 40.33 -9.04
CA ARG A 227 3.39 40.36 -10.44
C ARG A 227 2.55 41.30 -11.30
N GLY A 228 1.27 41.47 -10.97
CA GLY A 228 0.35 42.26 -11.80
C GLY A 228 0.25 41.68 -13.22
N SER A 229 0.46 42.51 -14.25
CA SER A 229 0.33 42.08 -15.65
C SER A 229 1.58 41.40 -16.25
N ALA A 230 2.64 41.19 -15.48
CA ALA A 230 3.82 40.49 -15.98
C ALA A 230 3.53 38.99 -16.23
N ALA A 231 4.22 38.42 -17.21
CA ALA A 231 4.11 36.99 -17.53
C ALA A 231 4.60 36.12 -16.36
N PRO A 232 3.95 34.97 -16.09
CA PRO A 232 4.36 34.06 -15.03
C PRO A 232 5.76 33.51 -15.28
N GLY A 233 6.56 33.35 -14.22
CA GLY A 233 7.88 32.73 -14.32
C GLY A 233 7.81 31.22 -14.47
N THR A 234 8.94 30.60 -14.85
CA THR A 234 9.06 29.16 -15.05
C THR A 234 8.66 28.35 -13.81
N CYS A 235 9.05 28.81 -12.60
CA CYS A 235 8.71 28.11 -11.36
C CYS A 235 7.20 28.02 -11.14
N ARG A 236 6.44 29.06 -11.51
CA ARG A 236 4.99 29.03 -11.46
C ARG A 236 4.40 28.04 -12.45
N VAL A 237 4.85 28.08 -13.71
CA VAL A 237 4.33 27.18 -14.76
C VAL A 237 4.54 25.71 -14.36
N LEU A 238 5.73 25.38 -13.86
CA LEU A 238 6.05 24.04 -13.36
C LEU A 238 5.24 23.66 -12.12
N SER A 239 5.08 24.58 -11.17
CA SER A 239 4.30 24.35 -9.95
C SER A 239 2.84 24.06 -10.29
N GLU A 240 2.19 24.86 -11.12
CA GLU A 240 0.79 24.64 -11.51
C GLU A 240 0.61 23.31 -12.27
N ALA A 241 1.55 22.95 -13.16
CA ALA A 241 1.50 21.69 -13.90
C ALA A 241 1.67 20.46 -12.99
N LEU A 242 2.63 20.49 -12.07
CA LEU A 242 2.86 19.40 -11.12
C LEU A 242 1.76 19.33 -10.05
N MET A 243 1.23 20.47 -9.58
CA MET A 243 0.06 20.51 -8.69
C MET A 243 -1.14 19.84 -9.35
N ALA A 244 -1.42 20.13 -10.63
CA ALA A 244 -2.49 19.48 -11.38
C ALA A 244 -2.36 17.95 -11.36
N ALA A 245 -1.15 17.43 -11.56
CA ALA A 245 -0.87 16.00 -11.47
C ALA A 245 -1.10 15.45 -10.05
N CYS A 246 -0.61 16.12 -9.00
CA CYS A 246 -0.83 15.71 -7.60
C CYS A 246 -2.31 15.75 -7.17
N MET A 247 -3.13 16.57 -7.80
CA MET A 247 -4.59 16.63 -7.57
C MET A 247 -5.38 15.59 -8.40
N GLY A 248 -4.70 14.80 -9.24
CA GLY A 248 -5.31 13.86 -10.18
C GLY A 248 -6.06 14.53 -11.35
N ARG A 249 -5.76 15.81 -11.65
CA ARG A 249 -6.29 16.52 -12.82
C ARG A 249 -5.41 16.22 -14.04
N GLU A 250 -5.41 14.97 -14.46
CA GLU A 250 -4.50 14.46 -15.50
C GLU A 250 -4.63 15.26 -16.81
N ALA A 251 -5.84 15.57 -17.27
CA ALA A 251 -6.04 16.34 -18.51
C ALA A 251 -5.41 17.74 -18.45
N ASP A 252 -5.50 18.41 -17.30
CA ASP A 252 -4.93 19.74 -17.04
C ASP A 252 -3.40 19.66 -16.95
N ALA A 253 -2.89 18.67 -16.23
CA ALA A 253 -1.45 18.41 -16.11
C ALA A 253 -0.79 18.13 -17.46
N LEU A 254 -1.43 17.29 -18.29
CA LEU A 254 -0.96 16.97 -19.64
C LEU A 254 -0.98 18.20 -20.55
N ALA A 255 -2.09 18.95 -20.56
CA ALA A 255 -2.19 20.17 -21.37
C ALA A 255 -1.12 21.22 -21.00
N ARG A 256 -0.76 21.31 -19.71
CA ARG A 256 0.32 22.18 -19.24
C ARG A 256 1.70 21.63 -19.60
N ALA A 257 1.92 20.33 -19.47
CA ALA A 257 3.16 19.67 -19.86
C ALA A 257 3.45 19.84 -21.36
N ASP A 258 2.41 19.81 -22.20
CA ASP A 258 2.52 19.99 -23.66
C ASP A 258 2.97 21.40 -24.07
N GLN A 259 2.79 22.38 -23.18
CA GLN A 259 3.20 23.77 -23.39
C GLN A 259 4.60 24.08 -22.85
N LEU A 260 5.24 23.13 -22.15
CA LEU A 260 6.60 23.31 -21.66
C LEU A 260 7.60 23.31 -22.81
N PRO A 261 8.60 24.21 -22.80
CA PRO A 261 9.64 24.25 -23.82
C PRO A 261 10.62 23.07 -23.68
N GLU A 262 11.40 22.81 -24.74
CA GLU A 262 12.28 21.63 -24.85
C GLU A 262 13.35 21.58 -23.74
N GLU A 263 13.82 22.72 -23.25
CA GLU A 263 14.80 22.80 -22.16
C GLU A 263 14.25 22.23 -20.84
N LEU A 264 12.93 22.06 -20.73
CA LEU A 264 12.24 21.45 -19.59
C LEU A 264 11.75 20.03 -19.90
N ALA A 265 12.36 19.33 -20.86
CA ALA A 265 11.92 17.99 -21.27
C ALA A 265 11.88 16.97 -20.12
N ALA A 266 12.79 17.05 -19.14
CA ALA A 266 12.76 16.18 -17.95
C ALA A 266 11.49 16.42 -17.11
N TRP A 267 11.11 17.68 -16.91
CA TRP A 267 9.87 18.06 -16.25
C TRP A 267 8.64 17.62 -17.03
N GLN A 268 8.64 17.83 -18.35
CA GLN A 268 7.55 17.39 -19.21
C GLN A 268 7.30 15.89 -19.09
N ARG A 269 8.35 15.07 -19.15
CA ARG A 269 8.23 13.61 -19.00
C ARG A 269 7.76 13.22 -17.59
N ALA A 270 8.34 13.82 -16.54
CA ALA A 270 7.96 13.53 -15.16
C ALA A 270 6.48 13.87 -14.88
N ILE A 271 6.02 15.05 -15.29
CA ILE A 271 4.62 15.48 -15.12
C ILE A 271 3.68 14.57 -15.90
N ARG A 272 4.03 14.21 -17.15
CA ARG A 272 3.21 13.29 -17.96
C ARG A 272 3.08 11.93 -17.29
N MET A 273 4.19 11.30 -16.88
CA MET A 273 4.17 10.01 -16.18
C MET A 273 3.36 10.07 -14.88
N ARG A 274 3.55 11.13 -14.07
CA ARG A 274 2.77 11.33 -12.85
C ARG A 274 1.27 11.53 -13.12
N ALA A 275 0.92 12.12 -14.26
CA ALA A 275 -0.46 12.39 -14.62
C ALA A 275 -1.17 11.17 -15.23
N ASN A 276 -0.54 10.39 -16.12
CA ASN A 276 -1.23 9.36 -16.88
C ASN A 276 -0.80 7.91 -16.55
N GLY A 277 0.21 7.74 -15.71
CA GLY A 277 0.78 6.45 -15.34
C GLY A 277 1.57 5.74 -16.46
N ASP A 278 1.83 6.37 -17.60
CA ASP A 278 2.53 5.74 -18.72
C ASP A 278 4.06 5.76 -18.51
N TYR A 279 4.55 4.74 -17.81
CA TYR A 279 5.97 4.55 -17.51
C TYR A 279 6.85 4.39 -18.77
N ARG A 280 6.27 4.01 -19.92
CA ARG A 280 7.01 3.79 -21.17
C ARG A 280 7.56 5.07 -21.78
N LEU A 281 7.09 6.23 -21.31
CA LEU A 281 7.63 7.55 -21.67
C LEU A 281 9.11 7.70 -21.28
N LEU A 282 9.63 6.82 -20.42
CA LEU A 282 11.02 6.78 -20.03
C LEU A 282 11.63 5.38 -20.26
N PRO A 283 12.09 5.06 -21.48
CA PRO A 283 12.59 3.72 -21.82
C PRO A 283 13.92 3.36 -21.14
N ASN A 284 14.68 4.35 -20.67
CA ASN A 284 15.92 4.13 -19.91
C ASN A 284 15.88 4.90 -18.59
N PRO A 285 15.16 4.39 -17.57
CA PRO A 285 14.99 5.08 -16.29
C PRO A 285 16.30 5.20 -15.50
N VAL A 286 17.24 4.25 -15.66
CA VAL A 286 18.51 4.23 -14.92
C VAL A 286 19.39 5.44 -15.24
N ALA A 287 19.40 5.88 -16.50
CA ALA A 287 20.18 7.04 -16.95
C ALA A 287 19.44 8.38 -16.80
N ALA A 288 18.19 8.37 -16.32
CA ALA A 288 17.35 9.55 -16.23
C ALA A 288 17.64 10.40 -14.98
N THR A 289 17.12 11.63 -14.96
CA THR A 289 17.18 12.48 -13.76
C THR A 289 16.35 11.88 -12.62
N ARG A 290 16.67 12.18 -11.37
CA ARG A 290 15.93 11.65 -10.19
C ARG A 290 14.45 12.02 -10.22
N LEU A 291 14.10 13.20 -10.72
CA LEU A 291 12.71 13.63 -10.92
C LEU A 291 11.95 12.66 -11.84
N GLU A 292 12.58 12.30 -12.96
CA GLU A 292 12.02 11.34 -13.90
C GLU A 292 11.97 9.93 -13.29
N GLN A 293 13.01 9.52 -12.55
CA GLN A 293 13.05 8.22 -11.86
C GLN A 293 11.92 8.06 -10.83
N ILE A 294 11.66 9.08 -10.01
CA ILE A 294 10.55 9.06 -9.04
C ILE A 294 9.21 8.95 -9.75
N SER A 295 9.02 9.69 -10.84
CA SER A 295 7.77 9.65 -11.62
C SER A 295 7.60 8.32 -12.35
N TYR A 296 8.68 7.77 -12.91
CA TYR A 296 8.70 6.43 -13.52
C TYR A 296 8.36 5.35 -12.50
N ALA A 297 9.01 5.36 -11.33
CA ALA A 297 8.79 4.36 -10.28
C ALA A 297 7.32 4.29 -9.86
N ARG A 298 6.68 5.44 -9.67
CA ARG A 298 5.24 5.52 -9.36
C ARG A 298 4.37 5.01 -10.51
N ALA A 299 4.60 5.52 -11.72
CA ALA A 299 3.84 5.14 -12.91
C ALA A 299 3.94 3.63 -13.18
N ALA A 300 5.12 3.04 -12.99
CA ALA A 300 5.35 1.60 -13.16
C ALA A 300 4.62 0.79 -12.10
N ALA A 301 4.76 1.15 -10.81
CA ALA A 301 4.08 0.48 -9.71
C ALA A 301 2.55 0.53 -9.85
N GLU A 302 1.99 1.71 -10.16
CA GLU A 302 0.54 1.93 -10.29
C GLU A 302 -0.06 1.23 -11.53
N SER A 303 0.66 1.23 -12.67
CA SER A 303 0.14 0.73 -13.96
C SER A 303 0.42 -0.75 -14.23
N ALA A 304 1.63 -1.22 -13.95
CA ALA A 304 2.08 -2.58 -14.25
C ALA A 304 2.22 -3.44 -12.99
N GLY A 305 2.54 -2.83 -11.85
CA GLY A 305 2.78 -3.50 -10.58
C GLY A 305 4.22 -3.29 -10.08
N ASN A 306 4.47 -3.71 -8.85
CA ASN A 306 5.74 -3.48 -8.17
C ASN A 306 6.94 -4.22 -8.75
N HIS A 307 6.74 -5.23 -9.61
CA HIS A 307 7.83 -5.99 -10.22
C HIS A 307 8.76 -5.13 -11.09
N LEU A 308 8.22 -4.19 -11.87
CA LEU A 308 9.03 -3.25 -12.66
C LEU A 308 9.83 -2.30 -11.76
N LEU A 309 9.23 -1.87 -10.65
CA LEU A 309 9.95 -1.08 -9.65
C LEU A 309 11.06 -1.91 -9.01
N ALA A 310 10.81 -3.18 -8.69
CA ALA A 310 11.78 -4.08 -8.10
C ALA A 310 13.00 -4.29 -9.02
N GLU A 311 12.79 -4.53 -10.32
CA GLU A 311 13.86 -4.63 -11.31
C GLU A 311 14.68 -3.32 -11.39
N PHE A 312 13.98 -2.18 -11.43
CA PHE A 312 14.63 -0.88 -11.49
C PHE A 312 15.54 -0.63 -10.27
N VAL A 313 15.05 -0.80 -9.04
CA VAL A 313 15.80 -0.45 -7.83
C VAL A 313 16.93 -1.43 -7.50
N GLN A 314 16.90 -2.63 -8.05
CA GLN A 314 17.97 -3.62 -7.91
C GLN A 314 19.16 -3.35 -8.85
N THR A 315 19.02 -2.41 -9.79
CA THR A 315 20.13 -2.01 -10.67
C THR A 315 21.19 -1.23 -9.89
N GLU A 316 22.47 -1.59 -10.04
CA GLU A 316 23.61 -1.07 -9.26
C GLU A 316 23.73 0.46 -9.22
N TYR A 317 23.29 1.14 -10.28
CA TYR A 317 23.40 2.60 -10.43
C TYR A 317 22.23 3.39 -9.82
N VAL A 318 21.19 2.72 -9.34
CA VAL A 318 20.06 3.38 -8.67
C VAL A 318 20.42 3.61 -7.20
N PRO A 319 20.37 4.85 -6.70
CA PRO A 319 20.78 5.11 -5.32
C PRO A 319 19.75 4.60 -4.33
N LYS A 320 20.25 4.27 -3.15
CA LYS A 320 19.45 3.74 -2.04
C LYS A 320 18.83 4.89 -1.25
N ILE A 321 17.61 5.26 -1.61
CA ILE A 321 16.83 6.32 -0.96
C ILE A 321 15.50 5.76 -0.44
N ALA A 322 14.94 6.42 0.59
CA ALA A 322 13.67 6.00 1.20
C ALA A 322 12.49 6.02 0.21
N ASP A 323 12.53 6.89 -0.81
CA ASP A 323 11.48 7.04 -1.81
C ASP A 323 11.10 5.73 -2.50
N TRP A 324 12.03 4.80 -2.70
CA TRP A 324 11.73 3.48 -3.29
C TRP A 324 10.86 2.60 -2.40
N HIS A 325 11.15 2.59 -1.10
CA HIS A 325 10.31 1.91 -0.12
C HIS A 325 8.92 2.55 -0.07
N ARG A 326 8.85 3.89 -0.03
CA ARG A 326 7.59 4.64 0.02
C ARG A 326 6.69 4.30 -1.17
N ILE A 327 7.25 4.32 -2.38
CA ILE A 327 6.50 4.03 -3.61
C ILE A 327 6.09 2.55 -3.63
N GLY A 328 7.01 1.61 -3.37
CA GLY A 328 6.70 0.18 -3.39
C GLY A 328 5.64 -0.22 -2.37
N LEU A 329 5.64 0.41 -1.19
CA LEU A 329 4.66 0.16 -0.12
C LEU A 329 3.35 0.94 -0.28
N SER A 330 3.21 1.77 -1.33
CA SER A 330 1.96 2.45 -1.64
C SER A 330 1.00 1.58 -2.46
N GLU A 331 1.53 0.53 -3.11
CA GLU A 331 0.77 -0.43 -3.91
C GLU A 331 0.78 -1.83 -3.26
N PRO A 332 -0.15 -2.73 -3.63
CA PRO A 332 -0.08 -4.13 -3.21
C PRO A 332 1.25 -4.77 -3.62
N PHE A 333 1.81 -5.61 -2.75
CA PHE A 333 3.09 -6.27 -2.97
C PHE A 333 3.05 -7.76 -2.61
N SER A 334 3.88 -8.55 -3.31
CA SER A 334 4.10 -9.97 -3.06
C SER A 334 5.08 -10.22 -1.90
N VAL A 335 5.29 -11.49 -1.53
CA VAL A 335 6.31 -11.85 -0.52
C VAL A 335 7.72 -11.39 -0.95
N GLN A 336 8.07 -11.59 -2.22
CA GLN A 336 9.38 -11.21 -2.77
C GLN A 336 9.56 -9.68 -2.77
N GLU A 337 8.53 -8.94 -3.15
CA GLU A 337 8.55 -7.48 -3.12
C GLU A 337 8.55 -6.95 -1.68
N GLY A 338 7.89 -7.64 -0.74
CA GLY A 338 7.91 -7.32 0.68
C GLY A 338 9.31 -7.42 1.29
N HIS A 339 10.11 -8.41 0.88
CA HIS A 339 11.52 -8.48 1.27
C HIS A 339 12.34 -7.28 0.77
N LEU A 340 12.01 -6.76 -0.41
CA LEU A 340 12.72 -5.63 -1.01
C LEU A 340 12.29 -4.29 -0.40
N PHE A 341 10.98 -4.07 -0.28
CA PHE A 341 10.44 -2.77 0.10
C PHE A 341 10.06 -2.66 1.56
N ALA A 342 9.58 -3.73 2.21
CA ALA A 342 9.05 -3.67 3.58
C ALA A 342 10.13 -3.94 4.65
N SER A 343 11.00 -4.93 4.46
CA SER A 343 11.92 -5.39 5.52
C SER A 343 12.82 -4.28 6.10
N ASP A 344 13.33 -3.38 5.26
CA ASP A 344 14.21 -2.28 5.69
C ASP A 344 13.50 -0.92 5.76
N SER A 345 12.18 -0.87 5.54
CA SER A 345 11.45 0.39 5.33
C SER A 345 11.51 1.32 6.54
N VAL A 346 11.29 0.79 7.75
CA VAL A 346 11.30 1.55 9.01
C VAL A 346 12.68 2.18 9.23
N GLN A 347 13.75 1.43 8.97
CA GLN A 347 15.11 1.93 9.10
C GLN A 347 15.43 2.99 8.04
N ALA A 348 14.99 2.79 6.79
CA ALA A 348 15.14 3.78 5.73
C ALA A 348 14.46 5.12 6.09
N GLU A 349 13.25 5.06 6.68
CA GLU A 349 12.53 6.26 7.14
C GLU A 349 13.23 6.97 8.31
N LEU A 350 13.73 6.22 9.30
CA LEU A 350 14.50 6.79 10.42
C LEU A 350 15.80 7.45 9.92
N THR A 351 16.49 6.83 8.96
CA THR A 351 17.69 7.40 8.33
C THR A 351 17.36 8.67 7.55
N SER A 352 16.28 8.66 6.76
CA SER A 352 15.76 9.82 6.04
C SER A 352 15.41 10.98 7.00
N SER A 353 14.78 10.65 8.12
CA SER A 353 14.40 11.60 9.18
C SER A 353 15.63 12.22 9.85
N ALA A 354 16.63 11.41 10.20
CA ALA A 354 17.87 11.90 10.78
C ALA A 354 18.68 12.77 9.79
N ALA A 355 18.66 12.42 8.50
CA ALA A 355 19.31 13.23 7.46
C ALA A 355 18.62 14.59 7.30
N ALA A 356 17.28 14.64 7.31
CA ALA A 356 16.52 15.88 7.30
C ALA A 356 16.81 16.73 8.55
N PHE A 357 16.82 16.10 9.73
CA PHE A 357 17.13 16.76 11.00
C PHE A 357 18.50 17.44 10.94
N ARG A 358 19.52 16.71 10.50
CA ARG A 358 20.89 17.20 10.35
C ARG A 358 21.01 18.33 9.35
N ALA A 359 20.30 18.24 8.22
CA ALA A 359 20.35 19.27 7.20
C ALA A 359 19.73 20.61 7.68
N ILE A 360 18.74 20.56 8.58
CA ILE A 360 18.09 21.76 9.14
C ILE A 360 18.81 22.30 10.38
N HIS A 361 19.12 21.43 11.34
CA HIS A 361 19.68 21.83 12.64
C HIS A 361 21.20 21.93 12.63
N LEU A 362 21.86 21.46 11.56
CA LEU A 362 23.32 21.39 11.42
C LEU A 362 24.01 20.55 12.51
N GLU A 363 23.25 19.67 13.18
CA GLU A 363 23.74 18.73 14.17
C GLU A 363 23.06 17.37 14.04
N GLU A 364 23.65 16.34 14.64
CA GLU A 364 23.06 15.00 14.70
C GLU A 364 22.02 14.90 15.81
N PRO A 365 20.92 14.15 15.62
CA PRO A 365 20.06 13.82 16.73
C PRO A 365 20.86 13.06 17.80
N LYS A 366 20.71 13.46 19.07
CA LYS A 366 21.51 12.92 20.17
C LYS A 366 21.20 11.45 20.48
N SER A 367 19.98 11.03 20.20
CA SER A 367 19.44 9.67 20.36
C SER A 367 18.23 9.49 19.46
N LEU A 368 17.69 8.28 19.39
CA LEU A 368 16.40 8.03 18.74
C LEU A 368 15.26 8.77 19.47
N ASP A 369 15.22 8.74 20.81
CA ASP A 369 14.24 9.50 21.59
C ASP A 369 14.28 10.99 21.26
N ALA A 370 15.47 11.57 21.10
CA ALA A 370 15.62 12.97 20.72
C ALA A 370 15.08 13.24 19.30
N LEU A 371 15.26 12.28 18.37
CA LEU A 371 14.67 12.38 17.03
C LEU A 371 13.14 12.24 17.08
N VAL A 372 12.61 11.32 17.88
CA VAL A 372 11.16 11.12 18.08
C VAL A 372 10.52 12.39 18.67
N GLN A 373 11.13 12.97 19.70
CA GLN A 373 10.67 14.24 20.27
C GLN A 373 10.73 15.37 19.25
N ALA A 374 11.78 15.43 18.41
CA ALA A 374 11.85 16.41 17.34
C ALA A 374 10.76 16.18 16.28
N LEU A 375 10.47 14.92 15.92
CA LEU A 375 9.41 14.58 14.96
C LEU A 375 8.02 15.00 15.44
N ASN A 376 7.79 15.12 16.76
CA ASN A 376 6.54 15.66 17.33
C ASN A 376 6.40 17.18 17.24
N THR A 377 7.24 17.85 16.45
CA THR A 377 7.05 19.28 16.18
C THR A 377 5.74 19.49 15.41
N PRO A 378 4.74 20.19 15.97
CA PRO A 378 3.47 20.41 15.30
C PRO A 378 3.68 21.16 13.99
N ARG A 379 2.86 20.85 12.97
CA ARG A 379 2.89 21.59 11.70
C ARG A 379 2.59 23.07 11.98
N GLN A 380 3.44 23.95 11.46
CA GLN A 380 3.25 25.40 11.55
C GLN A 380 2.74 25.97 10.23
N ARG A 381 2.28 27.21 10.25
CA ARG A 381 1.88 27.98 9.05
C ARG A 381 3.09 28.55 8.32
N ALA A 382 2.86 29.22 7.19
CA ALA A 382 3.94 29.83 6.39
C ALA A 382 4.73 30.91 7.16
N VAL A 383 4.13 31.52 8.19
CA VAL A 383 4.82 32.45 9.10
C VAL A 383 5.11 31.76 10.42
N LEU A 384 6.40 31.55 10.70
CA LEU A 384 6.86 31.07 12.00
C LEU A 384 6.74 32.15 13.06
N ARG A 385 6.29 31.74 14.25
CA ARG A 385 6.22 32.55 15.47
C ARG A 385 6.82 31.73 16.63
N ASP A 386 8.14 31.68 16.68
CA ASP A 386 8.89 31.08 17.79
C ASP A 386 9.49 32.18 18.68
N ASP A 387 10.45 31.84 19.55
CA ASP A 387 11.12 32.82 20.44
C ASP A 387 11.97 33.86 19.67
N GLU A 388 12.17 33.66 18.36
CA GLU A 388 12.83 34.63 17.48
C GLU A 388 11.83 35.61 16.84
N ALA A 389 12.34 36.54 16.03
CA ALA A 389 11.48 37.42 15.25
C ALA A 389 10.65 36.60 14.24
N PRO A 390 9.33 36.88 14.11
CA PRO A 390 8.47 36.21 13.14
C PRO A 390 9.04 36.28 11.73
N ARG A 391 9.00 35.16 11.01
CA ARG A 391 9.63 35.02 9.69
C ARG A 391 8.84 34.11 8.76
N ILE A 392 8.92 34.36 7.47
CA ILE A 392 8.36 33.48 6.44
C ILE A 392 9.26 32.25 6.32
N GLN A 393 8.70 31.06 6.43
CA GLN A 393 9.39 29.80 6.21
C GLN A 393 8.66 29.00 5.13
N VAL A 394 9.38 28.69 4.05
CA VAL A 394 8.84 27.92 2.91
C VAL A 394 8.71 26.45 3.30
N LEU A 395 9.85 25.82 3.60
CA LEU A 395 9.96 24.45 4.06
C LEU A 395 10.76 24.42 5.36
N GLY A 396 10.09 24.04 6.44
CA GLY A 396 10.63 23.97 7.78
C GLY A 396 10.78 22.55 8.33
N TRP A 397 11.36 22.45 9.53
CA TRP A 397 11.39 21.17 10.25
C TRP A 397 9.98 20.65 10.53
N SER A 398 9.00 21.51 10.84
CA SER A 398 7.62 21.09 11.10
C SER A 398 6.94 20.44 9.89
N ASP A 399 7.26 20.88 8.67
CA ASP A 399 6.77 20.24 7.43
C ASP A 399 7.40 18.86 7.23
N TRP A 400 8.71 18.76 7.42
CA TRP A 400 9.44 17.49 7.35
C TRP A 400 9.03 16.52 8.44
N ALA A 401 8.83 16.99 9.66
CA ALA A 401 8.42 16.19 10.80
C ALA A 401 7.05 15.53 10.53
N ALA A 402 6.06 16.32 10.07
CA ALA A 402 4.76 15.79 9.68
C ALA A 402 4.84 14.80 8.52
N PHE A 403 5.62 15.11 7.48
CA PHE A 403 5.87 14.23 6.34
C PHE A 403 6.48 12.89 6.78
N GLN A 404 7.59 12.94 7.53
CA GLN A 404 8.33 11.76 7.96
C GLN A 404 7.53 10.90 8.95
N GLN A 405 6.74 11.48 9.86
CA GLN A 405 5.88 10.69 10.75
C GLN A 405 4.88 9.85 9.98
N ARG A 406 4.21 10.41 8.96
CA ARG A 406 3.24 9.64 8.14
C ARG A 406 3.92 8.50 7.39
N HIS A 407 5.07 8.76 6.78
CA HIS A 407 5.85 7.73 6.09
C HIS A 407 6.34 6.64 7.03
N LEU A 408 6.81 7.01 8.22
CA LEU A 408 7.24 6.05 9.24
C LEU A 408 6.08 5.17 9.74
N MET A 409 4.87 5.75 9.92
CA MET A 409 3.69 4.98 10.31
C MET A 409 3.22 4.02 9.21
N ASN A 410 3.31 4.44 7.93
CA ASN A 410 3.01 3.55 6.80
C ASN A 410 4.04 2.43 6.68
N ALA A 411 5.34 2.75 6.82
CA ALA A 411 6.43 1.79 6.85
C ALA A 411 6.22 0.74 7.96
N LEU A 412 5.93 1.17 9.19
CA LEU A 412 5.59 0.25 10.29
C LEU A 412 4.42 -0.66 9.95
N SER A 413 3.29 -0.08 9.51
CA SER A 413 2.08 -0.85 9.21
C SER A 413 2.28 -1.85 8.07
N ALA A 414 3.05 -1.47 7.04
CA ALA A 414 3.32 -2.33 5.90
C ALA A 414 4.34 -3.44 6.22
N THR A 415 5.38 -3.14 7.00
CA THR A 415 6.34 -4.15 7.48
C THR A 415 5.68 -5.15 8.43
N ASP A 416 4.81 -4.66 9.30
CA ASP A 416 4.02 -5.49 10.20
C ASP A 416 3.07 -6.41 9.41
N TYR A 417 2.30 -5.87 8.46
CA TYR A 417 1.49 -6.67 7.53
C TYR A 417 2.33 -7.70 6.77
N PHE A 418 3.50 -7.32 6.28
CA PHE A 418 4.40 -8.23 5.59
C PHE A 418 4.82 -9.40 6.48
N PHE A 419 5.34 -9.14 7.67
CA PHE A 419 5.80 -10.19 8.58
C PHE A 419 4.66 -11.07 9.08
N GLU A 420 3.50 -10.49 9.38
CA GLU A 420 2.38 -11.18 10.00
C GLU A 420 1.48 -11.91 8.99
N LYS A 421 1.20 -11.30 7.83
CA LYS A 421 0.18 -11.80 6.89
C LYS A 421 0.70 -12.32 5.57
N LEU A 422 1.91 -11.94 5.14
CA LEU A 422 2.49 -12.43 3.90
C LEU A 422 3.61 -13.44 4.16
N TRP A 423 4.55 -13.11 5.03
CA TRP A 423 5.69 -13.96 5.31
C TRP A 423 5.40 -14.98 6.42
N GLY A 424 4.60 -14.62 7.43
CA GLY A 424 4.23 -15.53 8.52
C GLY A 424 5.36 -15.78 9.53
N VAL A 425 6.21 -14.79 9.76
CA VAL A 425 7.34 -14.88 10.72
C VAL A 425 6.99 -14.11 12.00
N HIS A 426 6.19 -14.74 12.86
CA HIS A 426 5.65 -14.11 14.06
C HIS A 426 6.73 -13.61 15.05
N ASP A 427 7.90 -14.24 15.10
CA ASP A 427 9.04 -13.74 15.90
C ASP A 427 9.50 -12.35 15.41
N ALA A 428 9.56 -12.14 14.10
CA ALA A 428 9.92 -10.86 13.51
C ALA A 428 8.83 -9.80 13.76
N VAL A 429 7.56 -10.21 13.78
CA VAL A 429 6.43 -9.35 14.20
C VAL A 429 6.61 -8.92 15.66
N ALA A 430 6.90 -9.85 16.56
CA ALA A 430 7.11 -9.56 17.97
C ALA A 430 8.29 -8.59 18.20
N GLU A 431 9.40 -8.79 17.49
CA GLU A 431 10.55 -7.87 17.51
C GLU A 431 10.17 -6.47 16.99
N LEU A 432 9.43 -6.39 15.88
CA LEU A 432 8.93 -5.12 15.33
C LEU A 432 8.01 -4.41 16.32
N HIS A 433 7.07 -5.13 16.94
CA HIS A 433 6.15 -4.60 17.94
C HIS A 433 6.90 -4.11 19.18
N GLN A 434 7.96 -4.80 19.58
CA GLN A 434 8.83 -4.35 20.66
C GLN A 434 9.50 -3.02 20.30
N VAL A 435 10.08 -2.89 19.09
CA VAL A 435 10.67 -1.62 18.64
C VAL A 435 9.62 -0.52 18.59
N ALA A 436 8.44 -0.79 18.01
CA ALA A 436 7.36 0.17 17.90
C ALA A 436 6.92 0.68 19.29
N THR A 437 6.66 -0.23 20.24
CA THR A 437 6.15 0.10 21.58
C THR A 437 7.21 0.68 22.52
N GLN A 438 8.50 0.33 22.35
CA GLN A 438 9.56 0.85 23.22
C GLN A 438 10.13 2.17 22.72
N GLN A 439 10.18 2.38 21.40
CA GLN A 439 10.96 3.48 20.81
C GLN A 439 10.11 4.49 20.04
N LEU A 440 8.95 4.10 19.52
CA LEU A 440 8.16 4.93 18.60
C LEU A 440 6.78 5.29 19.13
N LYS A 441 6.33 4.69 20.25
CA LYS A 441 5.01 4.93 20.85
C LYS A 441 4.72 6.39 21.21
N ASP A 442 5.77 7.17 21.44
CA ASP A 442 5.66 8.56 21.84
C ASP A 442 5.49 9.50 20.63
N LEU A 443 5.45 8.97 19.40
CA LEU A 443 5.13 9.77 18.20
C LEU A 443 3.67 10.24 18.22
N ASP A 444 3.44 11.50 17.85
CA ASP A 444 2.11 12.11 17.81
C ASP A 444 1.14 11.40 16.85
N LEU A 445 1.68 10.77 15.79
CA LEU A 445 0.90 9.99 14.83
C LEU A 445 0.93 8.47 15.09
N PHE A 446 1.48 8.00 16.23
CA PHE A 446 1.57 6.56 16.52
C PHE A 446 0.22 5.84 16.49
N TRP A 447 -0.87 6.53 16.84
CA TRP A 447 -2.24 6.02 16.76
C TRP A 447 -2.71 5.67 15.34
N LYS A 448 -2.00 6.10 14.29
CA LYS A 448 -2.23 5.70 12.89
C LYS A 448 -1.58 4.36 12.52
N TYR A 449 -0.74 3.80 13.40
CA TYR A 449 -0.21 2.45 13.23
C TYR A 449 -1.33 1.43 13.47
N LEU A 450 -1.64 0.61 12.45
CA LEU A 450 -2.73 -0.37 12.54
C LEU A 450 -2.43 -1.49 13.52
N GLY A 451 -1.25 -2.11 13.39
CA GLY A 451 -0.87 -3.22 14.25
C GLY A 451 -1.61 -4.53 13.94
N PHE A 452 -1.00 -5.40 13.15
CA PHE A 452 -1.48 -6.74 12.87
C PHE A 452 -0.92 -7.70 13.92
N GLY A 453 -1.77 -8.55 14.50
CA GLY A 453 -1.36 -9.54 15.51
C GLY A 453 -1.53 -9.10 16.97
N TYR A 454 -2.06 -7.90 17.23
CA TYR A 454 -2.45 -7.47 18.58
C TYR A 454 -3.67 -8.23 19.10
N ASP A 455 -3.80 -8.31 20.42
CA ASP A 455 -4.98 -8.88 21.05
C ASP A 455 -6.22 -7.95 20.90
N GLU A 456 -7.38 -8.45 21.35
CA GLU A 456 -8.63 -7.70 21.26
C GLU A 456 -8.62 -6.39 22.05
N THR A 457 -7.96 -6.37 23.21
CA THR A 457 -7.87 -5.20 24.10
C THR A 457 -7.00 -4.12 23.48
N GLU A 458 -5.80 -4.48 23.03
CA GLU A 458 -4.86 -3.56 22.39
C GLU A 458 -5.44 -2.97 21.10
N THR A 459 -6.14 -3.81 20.32
CA THR A 459 -6.87 -3.34 19.14
C THR A 459 -7.95 -2.33 19.52
N GLN A 460 -8.71 -2.58 20.60
CA GLN A 460 -9.76 -1.67 21.06
C GLN A 460 -9.22 -0.34 21.59
N GLU A 461 -8.08 -0.35 22.29
CA GLU A 461 -7.40 0.86 22.76
C GLU A 461 -6.97 1.76 21.61
N ARG A 462 -6.39 1.18 20.55
CA ARG A 462 -6.00 1.91 19.34
C ARG A 462 -7.19 2.49 18.60
N GLU A 463 -8.24 1.69 18.46
CA GLU A 463 -9.53 2.12 17.92
C GLU A 463 -10.10 3.34 18.67
N ASN A 464 -10.06 3.31 20.01
CA ASN A 464 -10.50 4.42 20.84
C ASN A 464 -9.60 5.65 20.70
N ALA A 465 -8.28 5.46 20.66
CA ALA A 465 -7.32 6.53 20.44
C ALA A 465 -7.52 7.21 19.08
N PHE A 466 -7.77 6.42 18.03
CA PHE A 466 -8.14 6.92 16.71
C PHE A 466 -9.40 7.79 16.81
N VAL A 467 -10.52 7.25 17.33
CA VAL A 467 -11.80 7.99 17.44
C VAL A 467 -11.65 9.28 18.25
N GLU A 468 -10.91 9.24 19.37
CA GLU A 468 -10.66 10.42 20.19
C GLU A 468 -9.92 11.50 19.40
N LYS A 469 -8.83 11.12 18.71
CA LYS A 469 -8.00 12.05 17.93
C LYS A 469 -8.79 12.68 16.79
N ILE A 470 -9.47 11.87 15.97
CA ILE A 470 -10.20 12.37 14.80
C ILE A 470 -11.44 13.19 15.17
N SER A 471 -11.99 13.00 16.38
CA SER A 471 -13.13 13.81 16.86
C SER A 471 -12.72 15.25 17.16
N ARG A 472 -11.45 15.48 17.52
CA ARG A 472 -10.89 16.82 17.80
C ARG A 472 -10.08 17.39 16.64
N HIS A 473 -9.37 16.53 15.92
CA HIS A 473 -8.44 16.88 14.85
C HIS A 473 -8.74 16.12 13.53
N PRO A 474 -9.95 16.24 12.95
CA PRO A 474 -10.26 15.55 11.71
C PRO A 474 -9.42 16.06 10.51
N GLU A 475 -8.80 17.24 10.62
CA GLU A 475 -7.85 17.77 9.64
C GLU A 475 -6.53 16.99 9.57
N TRP A 476 -6.22 16.17 10.59
CA TRP A 476 -5.07 15.24 10.54
C TRP A 476 -5.39 13.98 9.77
N GLU A 477 -6.64 13.81 9.31
CA GLU A 477 -7.09 12.62 8.60
C GLU A 477 -7.32 12.83 7.12
N THR A 478 -6.95 11.80 6.38
CA THR A 478 -7.16 11.65 4.94
C THR A 478 -8.38 10.76 4.72
N ALA A 479 -9.02 10.87 3.55
CA ALA A 479 -10.07 9.92 3.20
C ALA A 479 -9.49 8.50 3.09
N GLY A 480 -8.23 8.37 2.65
CA GLY A 480 -7.48 7.13 2.56
C GLY A 480 -7.39 6.36 3.87
N HIS A 481 -6.86 6.99 4.91
CA HIS A 481 -6.68 6.35 6.21
C HIS A 481 -8.02 6.09 6.91
N TRP A 482 -8.97 7.03 6.80
CA TRP A 482 -10.33 6.83 7.31
C TRP A 482 -11.00 5.59 6.68
N ALA A 483 -10.89 5.44 5.37
CA ALA A 483 -11.39 4.28 4.64
C ALA A 483 -10.66 2.99 5.04
N GLN A 484 -9.34 3.05 5.26
CA GLN A 484 -8.56 1.91 5.73
C GLN A 484 -9.03 1.43 7.11
N MET A 485 -9.28 2.34 8.05
CA MET A 485 -9.79 2.01 9.38
C MET A 485 -11.18 1.35 9.34
N LEU A 486 -12.07 1.81 8.46
CA LEU A 486 -13.37 1.15 8.23
C LEU A 486 -13.20 -0.28 7.73
N ARG A 487 -12.33 -0.49 6.73
CA ARG A 487 -12.06 -1.82 6.17
C ARG A 487 -11.44 -2.74 7.22
N TYR A 488 -10.49 -2.21 8.00
CA TYR A 488 -9.83 -2.96 9.07
C TYR A 488 -10.85 -3.46 10.10
N SER A 489 -11.69 -2.58 10.64
CA SER A 489 -12.70 -2.98 11.64
C SER A 489 -13.72 -3.97 11.09
N HIS A 490 -14.16 -3.78 9.83
CA HIS A 490 -15.07 -4.71 9.17
C HIS A 490 -14.48 -6.11 9.01
N ASN A 491 -13.23 -6.20 8.56
CA ASN A 491 -12.55 -7.48 8.37
C ASN A 491 -12.34 -8.24 9.69
N GLN A 492 -12.34 -7.53 10.82
CA GLN A 492 -12.28 -8.11 12.16
C GLN A 492 -13.66 -8.49 12.72
N GLY A 493 -14.74 -8.31 11.94
CA GLY A 493 -16.12 -8.58 12.39
C GLY A 493 -16.62 -7.61 13.47
N ARG A 494 -15.95 -6.47 13.65
CA ARG A 494 -16.25 -5.49 14.70
C ARG A 494 -17.11 -4.35 14.17
N ARG A 495 -17.96 -3.79 15.05
CA ARG A 495 -18.72 -2.56 14.76
C ARG A 495 -17.97 -1.38 15.36
N PHE A 496 -17.18 -0.71 14.52
CA PHE A 496 -16.49 0.50 14.92
C PHE A 496 -17.50 1.62 15.22
N ARG A 497 -17.21 2.51 16.18
CA ARG A 497 -18.01 3.71 16.49
C ARG A 497 -17.33 4.95 15.92
N MET A 498 -17.30 5.05 14.59
CA MET A 498 -16.68 6.21 13.94
C MET A 498 -17.66 7.38 13.80
N PRO A 499 -17.17 8.63 13.87
CA PRO A 499 -17.95 9.76 13.37
C PRO A 499 -18.40 9.51 11.92
N ALA A 500 -19.55 10.06 11.54
CA ALA A 500 -20.01 9.96 10.16
C ALA A 500 -19.04 10.69 9.22
N ALA A 501 -18.42 9.96 8.28
CA ALA A 501 -17.45 10.51 7.34
C ALA A 501 -18.02 11.68 6.51
N SER A 502 -19.32 11.62 6.18
CA SER A 502 -20.05 12.68 5.45
C SER A 502 -20.10 14.02 6.19
N ARG A 503 -19.88 14.06 7.51
CA ARG A 503 -19.79 15.33 8.27
C ARG A 503 -18.50 16.09 7.93
N TRP A 504 -17.36 15.39 7.90
CA TRP A 504 -16.06 16.00 7.60
C TRP A 504 -15.79 16.10 6.10
N PHE A 505 -15.95 14.99 5.37
CA PHE A 505 -15.82 14.92 3.92
C PHE A 505 -17.12 15.35 3.22
N ARG A 506 -17.68 16.48 3.66
CA ARG A 506 -18.97 17.00 3.17
C ARG A 506 -18.93 17.20 1.65
N GLY A 507 -19.98 16.76 0.96
CA GLY A 507 -20.05 16.80 -0.50
C GLY A 507 -19.24 15.69 -1.20
N GLY A 508 -18.55 14.84 -0.43
CA GLY A 508 -17.83 13.65 -0.90
C GLY A 508 -16.49 13.93 -1.59
N TRP A 509 -16.27 15.14 -2.08
CA TRP A 509 -15.18 15.49 -2.98
C TRP A 509 -14.51 16.80 -2.60
N ILE A 510 -13.19 16.83 -2.74
CA ILE A 510 -12.46 18.10 -2.80
C ILE A 510 -12.76 18.72 -4.16
N PHE A 511 -13.20 19.98 -4.15
CA PHE A 511 -13.73 20.63 -5.34
C PHE A 511 -12.74 20.59 -6.51
N GLY A 512 -13.19 20.02 -7.64
CA GLY A 512 -12.45 19.98 -8.90
C GLY A 512 -11.24 19.04 -8.93
N THR A 513 -11.15 18.06 -8.03
CA THR A 513 -10.05 17.08 -8.01
C THR A 513 -10.56 15.64 -8.07
N THR A 514 -9.67 14.71 -8.38
CA THR A 514 -9.92 13.26 -8.32
C THR A 514 -9.07 12.59 -7.23
N MET A 515 -8.38 13.39 -6.43
CA MET A 515 -7.54 12.93 -5.33
C MET A 515 -8.33 12.02 -4.38
N GLU A 516 -7.68 10.92 -3.98
CA GLU A 516 -8.28 9.87 -3.12
C GLU A 516 -9.57 9.27 -3.70
N TYR A 517 -9.72 9.22 -5.03
CA TYR A 517 -10.92 8.70 -5.70
C TYR A 517 -11.34 7.34 -5.15
N VAL A 518 -10.42 6.39 -5.00
CA VAL A 518 -10.74 5.04 -4.56
C VAL A 518 -11.38 5.05 -3.17
N ASP A 519 -10.77 5.75 -2.23
CA ASP A 519 -11.25 5.79 -0.86
C ASP A 519 -12.58 6.55 -0.75
N ARG A 520 -12.71 7.69 -1.45
CA ARG A 520 -13.94 8.49 -1.46
C ARG A 520 -15.10 7.79 -2.18
N ALA A 521 -14.90 7.33 -3.42
CA ALA A 521 -15.96 6.80 -4.27
C ALA A 521 -16.24 5.30 -4.13
N VAL A 522 -15.33 4.51 -3.58
CA VAL A 522 -15.56 3.05 -3.43
C VAL A 522 -15.80 2.68 -1.98
N THR A 523 -15.06 3.28 -1.04
CA THR A 523 -15.18 2.92 0.38
C THR A 523 -16.15 3.83 1.12
N LEU A 524 -15.91 5.15 1.13
CA LEU A 524 -16.73 6.10 1.90
C LEU A 524 -18.11 6.30 1.27
N SER A 525 -18.24 6.20 -0.05
CA SER A 525 -19.53 6.32 -0.77
C SER A 525 -20.56 5.23 -0.44
N SER A 526 -20.11 4.12 0.15
CA SER A 526 -20.98 3.05 0.62
C SER A 526 -21.79 3.44 1.88
N MET A 527 -21.47 4.60 2.48
CA MET A 527 -22.21 5.17 3.60
C MET A 527 -23.43 5.99 3.13
N PRO A 528 -24.54 5.96 3.90
CA PRO A 528 -25.67 6.86 3.67
C PRO A 528 -25.21 8.31 3.61
N ASP A 529 -25.80 9.10 2.69
CA ASP A 529 -25.58 10.54 2.54
C ASP A 529 -24.22 10.99 1.95
N PHE A 530 -23.40 10.09 1.42
CA PHE A 530 -22.23 10.49 0.63
C PHE A 530 -22.68 10.98 -0.76
N GLY A 531 -22.17 12.14 -1.21
CA GLY A 531 -22.63 12.81 -2.43
C GLY A 531 -22.56 11.91 -3.67
N ALA A 532 -23.55 12.04 -4.57
CA ALA A 532 -23.60 11.26 -5.80
C ALA A 532 -22.32 11.45 -6.63
N THR A 533 -21.68 10.35 -7.00
CA THR A 533 -20.53 10.39 -7.90
C THR A 533 -21.01 10.75 -9.31
N GLN A 534 -20.24 11.56 -10.03
CA GLN A 534 -20.46 11.83 -11.46
C GLN A 534 -19.27 11.28 -12.26
N PRO A 535 -19.20 9.96 -12.50
CA PRO A 535 -18.02 9.31 -13.05
C PRO A 535 -17.55 9.93 -14.37
N ALA A 536 -18.47 10.29 -15.26
CA ALA A 536 -18.13 10.91 -16.55
C ALA A 536 -17.43 12.27 -16.41
N ALA A 537 -17.82 13.10 -15.43
CA ALA A 537 -17.15 14.38 -15.17
C ALA A 537 -15.75 14.15 -14.59
N LEU A 538 -15.58 13.14 -13.73
CA LEU A 538 -14.28 12.76 -13.18
C LEU A 538 -13.36 12.16 -14.26
N ALA A 539 -13.90 11.36 -15.19
CA ALA A 539 -13.16 10.82 -16.33
C ALA A 539 -12.67 11.91 -17.29
N ALA A 540 -13.37 13.04 -17.38
CA ALA A 540 -12.88 14.19 -18.15
C ALA A 540 -11.68 14.88 -17.49
N LEU A 541 -11.58 14.82 -16.15
CA LEU A 541 -10.42 15.31 -15.40
C LEU A 541 -9.25 14.31 -15.44
N ALA A 542 -9.55 13.02 -15.34
CA ALA A 542 -8.61 11.92 -15.25
C ALA A 542 -8.87 10.83 -16.31
N PRO A 543 -8.58 11.11 -17.60
CA PRO A 543 -8.86 10.20 -18.71
C PRO A 543 -7.99 8.94 -18.78
N SER A 544 -7.02 8.76 -17.86
CA SER A 544 -6.14 7.60 -17.75
C SER A 544 -6.27 6.84 -16.43
N HIS A 545 -7.01 7.36 -15.44
CA HIS A 545 -7.18 6.70 -14.15
C HIS A 545 -8.14 5.50 -14.22
N TYR A 546 -7.62 4.28 -14.13
CA TYR A 546 -8.43 3.07 -14.38
C TYR A 546 -9.69 2.94 -13.51
N ARG A 547 -9.64 3.26 -12.21
CA ARG A 547 -10.82 3.15 -11.32
C ARG A 547 -11.94 4.11 -11.70
N ILE A 548 -11.59 5.31 -12.14
CA ILE A 548 -12.57 6.32 -12.60
C ILE A 548 -13.19 5.86 -13.91
N LEU A 549 -12.37 5.36 -14.83
CA LEU A 549 -12.83 4.86 -16.12
C LEU A 549 -13.69 3.60 -15.97
N LEU A 550 -13.34 2.69 -15.05
CA LEU A 550 -14.14 1.51 -14.72
C LEU A 550 -15.52 1.92 -14.21
N SER A 551 -15.57 2.84 -13.23
CA SER A 551 -16.84 3.38 -12.73
C SER A 551 -17.64 4.07 -13.85
N THR A 552 -16.97 4.80 -14.74
CA THR A 552 -17.61 5.46 -15.88
C THR A 552 -18.17 4.46 -16.87
N ALA A 553 -17.43 3.38 -17.17
CA ALA A 553 -17.86 2.32 -18.05
C ALA A 553 -19.08 1.58 -17.48
N ASP A 554 -19.02 1.17 -16.21
CA ASP A 554 -20.09 0.47 -15.51
C ASP A 554 -21.38 1.32 -15.39
N ASN A 555 -21.26 2.66 -15.41
CA ASN A 555 -22.41 3.59 -15.37
C ASN A 555 -22.79 4.17 -16.74
N SER A 556 -22.18 3.73 -17.84
CA SER A 556 -22.39 4.35 -19.17
C SER A 556 -23.71 3.96 -19.84
N GLY A 557 -24.37 2.88 -19.39
CA GLY A 557 -25.54 2.29 -20.05
C GLY A 557 -25.22 1.50 -21.32
N LEU A 558 -23.95 1.48 -21.77
CA LEU A 558 -23.50 0.64 -22.88
C LEU A 558 -23.37 -0.83 -22.42
N PRO A 559 -23.47 -1.81 -23.34
CA PRO A 559 -23.05 -3.18 -23.06
C PRO A 559 -21.61 -3.20 -22.54
N ARG A 560 -21.33 -4.04 -21.54
CA ARG A 560 -20.03 -4.08 -20.83
C ARG A 560 -18.83 -4.12 -21.78
N GLN A 561 -18.87 -4.98 -22.80
CA GLN A 561 -17.79 -5.10 -23.78
C GLN A 561 -17.54 -3.79 -24.55
N GLU A 562 -18.60 -3.15 -25.05
CA GLU A 562 -18.52 -1.86 -25.75
C GLU A 562 -18.03 -0.75 -24.82
N ALA A 563 -18.51 -0.74 -23.57
CA ALA A 563 -18.08 0.21 -22.56
C ALA A 563 -16.57 0.07 -22.26
N TYR A 564 -16.10 -1.14 -22.01
CA TYR A 564 -14.70 -1.39 -21.66
C TYR A 564 -13.79 -1.04 -22.83
N GLU A 565 -14.14 -1.44 -24.07
CA GLU A 565 -13.35 -1.05 -25.25
C GLU A 565 -13.25 0.47 -25.39
N LYS A 566 -14.37 1.18 -25.25
CA LYS A 566 -14.40 2.65 -25.35
C LYS A 566 -13.49 3.35 -24.33
N TYR A 567 -13.49 2.91 -23.09
CA TYR A 567 -12.80 3.61 -22.00
C TYR A 567 -11.38 3.07 -21.72
N PHE A 568 -11.09 1.81 -22.05
CA PHE A 568 -9.80 1.19 -21.72
C PHE A 568 -8.82 1.08 -22.89
N ALA A 569 -9.29 1.14 -24.14
CA ALA A 569 -8.41 0.90 -25.31
C ALA A 569 -7.15 1.77 -25.33
N LYS A 570 -7.22 3.03 -24.83
CA LYS A 570 -6.07 3.94 -24.80
C LYS A 570 -5.05 3.67 -23.70
N ILE A 571 -5.43 2.92 -22.66
CA ILE A 571 -4.58 2.67 -21.49
C ILE A 571 -4.20 1.20 -21.33
N ALA A 572 -4.89 0.29 -22.02
CA ALA A 572 -4.65 -1.15 -21.95
C ALA A 572 -3.27 -1.57 -22.47
N ASP A 573 -2.56 -0.73 -23.24
CA ASP A 573 -1.22 -1.04 -23.72
C ASP A 573 -0.13 -0.91 -22.64
N TYR A 574 -0.44 -0.33 -21.48
CA TYR A 574 0.52 -0.12 -20.39
C TYR A 574 -0.05 -0.32 -18.99
N GLN A 575 -1.37 -0.33 -18.84
CA GLN A 575 -2.01 -0.65 -17.56
C GLN A 575 -2.53 -2.07 -17.57
N ILE A 576 -2.04 -2.88 -16.63
CA ILE A 576 -2.34 -4.31 -16.56
C ILE A 576 -3.82 -4.60 -16.28
N ARG A 577 -4.46 -3.83 -15.39
CA ARG A 577 -5.85 -4.09 -14.98
C ARG A 577 -6.85 -3.84 -16.12
N PRO A 578 -6.82 -2.69 -16.84
CA PRO A 578 -7.61 -2.50 -18.05
C PRO A 578 -7.36 -3.58 -19.11
N ALA A 579 -6.09 -3.96 -19.34
CA ALA A 579 -5.74 -4.99 -20.31
C ALA A 579 -6.38 -6.35 -19.99
N ARG A 580 -6.31 -6.80 -18.73
CA ARG A 580 -6.97 -8.02 -18.25
C ARG A 580 -8.48 -7.96 -18.40
N LEU A 581 -9.11 -6.84 -18.04
CA LEU A 581 -10.57 -6.68 -18.16
C LEU A 581 -11.06 -6.76 -19.60
N LEU A 582 -10.29 -6.22 -20.56
CA LEU A 582 -10.57 -6.36 -22.00
C LEU A 582 -10.39 -7.81 -22.47
N ALA A 583 -9.33 -8.49 -22.04
CA ALA A 583 -9.11 -9.90 -22.37
C ALA A 583 -10.29 -10.77 -21.88
N GLU A 584 -10.75 -10.57 -20.64
CA GLU A 584 -11.90 -11.30 -20.08
C GLU A 584 -13.19 -11.12 -20.88
N GLN A 585 -13.37 -10.01 -21.64
CA GLN A 585 -14.57 -9.84 -22.49
C GLN A 585 -14.60 -10.83 -23.67
N VAL A 586 -13.44 -11.31 -24.11
CA VAL A 586 -13.32 -12.24 -25.24
C VAL A 586 -13.02 -13.68 -24.81
N LYS A 587 -13.12 -14.00 -23.51
CA LYS A 587 -12.83 -15.34 -22.94
C LYS A 587 -13.63 -16.49 -23.56
N HIS A 588 -14.79 -16.19 -24.13
CA HIS A 588 -15.62 -17.16 -24.86
C HIS A 588 -15.03 -17.56 -26.22
N ASP A 589 -14.10 -16.80 -26.77
CA ASP A 589 -13.32 -17.10 -27.96
C ASP A 589 -11.87 -17.42 -27.54
N PRO A 590 -11.48 -18.71 -27.48
CA PRO A 590 -10.16 -19.11 -27.00
C PRO A 590 -8.99 -18.58 -27.83
N VAL A 591 -9.19 -18.19 -29.09
CA VAL A 591 -8.14 -17.62 -29.94
C VAL A 591 -7.98 -16.14 -29.60
N ALA A 592 -9.08 -15.38 -29.60
CA ALA A 592 -9.04 -13.96 -29.25
C ALA A 592 -8.59 -13.73 -27.80
N TYR A 593 -9.02 -14.58 -26.86
CA TYR A 593 -8.57 -14.54 -25.47
C TYR A 593 -7.07 -14.79 -25.34
N ALA A 594 -6.53 -15.79 -26.03
CA ALA A 594 -5.10 -16.06 -26.03
C ALA A 594 -4.29 -14.85 -26.55
N GLU A 595 -4.67 -14.30 -27.70
CA GLU A 595 -4.01 -13.11 -28.25
C GLU A 595 -4.08 -11.91 -27.31
N ALA A 596 -5.21 -11.71 -26.62
CA ALA A 596 -5.36 -10.65 -25.65
C ALA A 596 -4.47 -10.88 -24.40
N MET A 597 -4.45 -12.09 -23.87
CA MET A 597 -3.64 -12.44 -22.69
C MET A 597 -2.14 -12.42 -23.00
N GLU A 598 -1.70 -12.73 -24.22
CA GLU A 598 -0.31 -12.52 -24.63
C GLU A 598 0.10 -11.04 -24.59
N ARG A 599 -0.82 -10.11 -24.90
CA ARG A 599 -0.56 -8.67 -24.73
C ARG A 599 -0.43 -8.31 -23.27
N VAL A 600 -1.30 -8.84 -22.40
CA VAL A 600 -1.20 -8.66 -20.95
C VAL A 600 0.15 -9.20 -20.44
N ALA A 601 0.59 -10.36 -20.93
CA ALA A 601 1.83 -10.99 -20.53
C ALA A 601 3.10 -10.24 -20.95
N LYS A 602 2.99 -9.26 -21.87
CA LYS A 602 4.07 -8.33 -22.21
C LYS A 602 4.18 -7.17 -21.22
N ILE A 603 3.11 -6.86 -20.49
CA ILE A 603 3.08 -5.87 -19.41
C ILE A 603 3.52 -6.54 -18.11
N ASP A 604 2.96 -7.71 -17.81
CA ASP A 604 3.26 -8.52 -16.62
C ASP A 604 3.45 -9.98 -17.00
N ALA A 605 4.71 -10.42 -16.99
CA ALA A 605 5.11 -11.77 -17.35
C ALA A 605 4.47 -12.87 -16.47
N ASP A 606 4.00 -12.57 -15.27
CA ASP A 606 3.34 -13.56 -14.42
C ASP A 606 2.02 -14.04 -15.04
N THR A 607 1.44 -13.25 -15.94
CA THR A 607 0.22 -13.58 -16.68
C THR A 607 0.41 -14.77 -17.64
N TRP A 608 1.65 -15.13 -18.00
CA TRP A 608 1.90 -16.36 -18.76
C TRP A 608 1.36 -17.60 -18.04
N ILE A 609 1.35 -17.61 -16.71
CA ILE A 609 0.78 -18.70 -15.91
C ILE A 609 -0.74 -18.78 -16.08
N ASP A 610 -1.44 -17.65 -16.12
CA ASP A 610 -2.90 -17.62 -16.32
C ASP A 610 -3.28 -18.11 -17.72
N LEU A 611 -2.52 -17.68 -18.73
CA LEU A 611 -2.73 -18.13 -20.11
C LEU A 611 -2.46 -19.64 -20.24
N ALA A 612 -1.41 -20.14 -19.61
CA ALA A 612 -1.09 -21.56 -19.61
C ALA A 612 -2.19 -22.42 -18.96
N LYS A 613 -2.72 -21.98 -17.81
CA LYS A 613 -3.86 -22.65 -17.16
C LYS A 613 -5.10 -22.68 -18.05
N HIS A 614 -5.43 -21.57 -18.70
CA HIS A 614 -6.55 -21.52 -19.62
C HIS A 614 -6.40 -22.53 -20.77
N PHE A 615 -5.20 -22.64 -21.35
CA PHE A 615 -4.93 -23.64 -22.38
C PHE A 615 -5.05 -25.08 -21.85
N ALA A 616 -4.56 -25.34 -20.64
CA ALA A 616 -4.68 -26.66 -20.01
C ALA A 616 -6.17 -27.04 -19.78
N GLU A 617 -6.96 -26.11 -19.22
CA GLU A 617 -8.39 -26.29 -18.94
C GLU A 617 -9.23 -26.47 -20.21
N THR A 618 -8.78 -25.94 -21.34
CA THR A 618 -9.45 -26.06 -22.65
C THR A 618 -8.89 -27.19 -23.53
N GLY A 619 -8.00 -28.03 -23.00
CA GLY A 619 -7.44 -29.19 -23.71
C GLY A 619 -6.37 -28.86 -24.76
N ARG A 620 -5.83 -27.64 -24.75
CA ARG A 620 -4.77 -27.15 -25.67
C ARG A 620 -3.39 -27.41 -25.07
N GLU A 621 -3.08 -28.68 -24.77
CA GLU A 621 -1.93 -29.05 -23.92
C GLU A 621 -0.58 -28.54 -24.41
N LYS A 622 -0.31 -28.56 -25.72
CA LYS A 622 0.97 -28.08 -26.26
C LYS A 622 1.15 -26.58 -26.00
N GLU A 623 0.10 -25.80 -26.23
CA GLU A 623 0.13 -24.34 -26.04
C GLU A 623 0.20 -23.99 -24.56
N ALA A 624 -0.45 -24.80 -23.70
CA ALA A 624 -0.28 -24.70 -22.25
C ALA A 624 1.18 -24.92 -21.84
N ALA A 625 1.83 -25.97 -22.35
CA ALA A 625 3.24 -26.24 -22.06
C ALA A 625 4.16 -25.10 -22.55
N ASP A 626 3.94 -24.58 -23.77
CA ASP A 626 4.70 -23.46 -24.32
C ASP A 626 4.52 -22.18 -23.47
N ALA A 627 3.29 -21.89 -23.03
CA ALA A 627 2.99 -20.75 -22.15
C ALA A 627 3.57 -20.93 -20.74
N PHE A 628 3.51 -22.14 -20.17
CA PHE A 628 4.19 -22.45 -18.91
C PHE A 628 5.69 -22.22 -19.04
N ALA A 629 6.34 -22.66 -20.11
CA ALA A 629 7.76 -22.41 -20.34
C ALA A 629 8.08 -20.90 -20.38
N GLN A 630 7.21 -20.07 -20.97
CA GLN A 630 7.36 -18.61 -20.89
C GLN A 630 7.23 -18.10 -19.45
N GLY A 631 6.26 -18.60 -18.68
CA GLY A 631 6.08 -18.25 -17.27
C GLY A 631 7.29 -18.63 -16.42
N PHE A 632 7.80 -19.86 -16.54
CA PHE A 632 9.01 -20.29 -15.83
C PHE A 632 10.23 -19.45 -16.18
N LEU A 633 10.34 -18.99 -17.43
CA LEU A 633 11.46 -18.18 -17.89
C LEU A 633 11.37 -16.71 -17.46
N LYS A 634 10.16 -16.13 -17.47
CA LYS A 634 9.97 -14.66 -17.42
C LYS A 634 9.20 -14.16 -16.20
N ALA A 635 8.42 -15.00 -15.53
CA ALA A 635 7.62 -14.56 -14.38
C ALA A 635 8.53 -14.18 -13.21
N HIS A 636 8.16 -13.09 -12.55
CA HIS A 636 8.85 -12.50 -11.43
C HIS A 636 8.47 -13.21 -10.13
N ASP A 637 7.18 -13.52 -9.93
CA ASP A 637 6.71 -14.23 -8.75
C ASP A 637 7.03 -15.73 -8.83
N ARG A 638 8.22 -16.09 -8.32
CA ARG A 638 8.67 -17.50 -8.30
C ARG A 638 7.76 -18.39 -7.46
N VAL A 639 7.15 -17.86 -6.40
CA VAL A 639 6.25 -18.65 -5.55
C VAL A 639 4.98 -19.00 -6.32
N ARG A 640 4.43 -18.05 -7.08
CA ARG A 640 3.31 -18.30 -7.99
C ARG A 640 3.66 -19.32 -9.07
N VAL A 641 4.86 -19.23 -9.68
CA VAL A 641 5.34 -20.23 -10.65
C VAL A 641 5.37 -21.62 -10.02
N ALA A 642 5.98 -21.74 -8.84
CA ALA A 642 6.08 -23.01 -8.13
C ALA A 642 4.69 -23.59 -7.75
N ASN A 643 3.74 -22.74 -7.37
CA ASN A 643 2.36 -23.16 -7.09
C ASN A 643 1.57 -23.63 -8.32
N ASN A 644 2.07 -23.38 -9.53
CA ASN A 644 1.45 -23.84 -10.77
C ASN A 644 2.35 -24.82 -11.54
N SER A 645 3.35 -25.42 -10.87
CA SER A 645 4.33 -26.33 -11.48
C SER A 645 3.84 -27.76 -11.71
N ALA A 646 2.80 -28.21 -10.99
CA ALA A 646 2.35 -29.59 -11.01
C ALA A 646 1.89 -30.08 -12.40
N TRP A 647 1.07 -29.27 -13.09
CA TRP A 647 0.57 -29.61 -14.42
C TRP A 647 1.70 -29.73 -15.46
N PRO A 648 2.60 -28.73 -15.65
CA PRO A 648 3.64 -28.84 -16.67
C PRO A 648 4.66 -29.94 -16.34
N ALA A 649 4.98 -30.18 -15.07
CA ALA A 649 5.83 -31.31 -14.67
C ALA A 649 5.22 -32.65 -15.08
N GLN A 650 3.92 -32.86 -14.79
CA GLN A 650 3.21 -34.07 -15.20
C GLN A 650 3.14 -34.20 -16.73
N TYR A 651 2.86 -33.11 -17.43
CA TYR A 651 2.82 -33.09 -18.90
C TYR A 651 4.13 -33.63 -19.51
N TYR A 652 5.27 -33.15 -19.04
CA TYR A 652 6.57 -33.61 -19.55
C TYR A 652 6.87 -35.06 -19.17
N LEU A 653 6.48 -35.52 -17.98
CA LEU A 653 6.56 -36.95 -17.62
C LEU A 653 5.74 -37.82 -18.58
N ASP A 654 4.51 -37.42 -18.89
CA ASP A 654 3.62 -38.16 -19.78
C ASP A 654 4.14 -38.21 -21.24
N LYS A 655 4.91 -37.20 -21.66
CA LYS A 655 5.61 -37.20 -22.96
C LYS A 655 6.96 -37.92 -22.93
N GLY A 656 7.40 -38.39 -21.77
CA GLY A 656 8.70 -39.04 -21.58
C GLY A 656 9.88 -38.08 -21.52
N ASP A 657 9.64 -36.77 -21.41
CA ASP A 657 10.67 -35.75 -21.25
C ASP A 657 11.02 -35.57 -19.76
N GLN A 658 11.77 -36.54 -19.25
CA GLN A 658 12.17 -36.58 -17.84
C GLN A 658 13.08 -35.39 -17.47
N SER A 659 13.81 -34.82 -18.43
CA SER A 659 14.73 -33.70 -18.18
C SER A 659 13.96 -32.42 -17.87
N SER A 660 12.96 -32.06 -18.69
CA SER A 660 12.14 -30.87 -18.41
C SER A 660 11.27 -31.03 -17.17
N ALA A 661 10.71 -32.22 -16.92
CA ALA A 661 9.98 -32.48 -15.68
C ALA A 661 10.86 -32.30 -14.43
N LEU A 662 12.12 -32.76 -14.51
CA LEU A 662 13.10 -32.60 -13.44
C LEU A 662 13.45 -31.13 -13.19
N GLU A 663 13.73 -30.37 -14.26
CA GLU A 663 14.09 -28.95 -14.17
C GLU A 663 12.96 -28.14 -13.51
N ILE A 664 11.71 -28.35 -13.92
CA ILE A 664 10.53 -27.70 -13.33
C ILE A 664 10.38 -28.06 -11.85
N ALA A 665 10.52 -29.34 -11.51
CA ALA A 665 10.42 -29.82 -10.13
C ALA A 665 11.50 -29.21 -9.23
N GLU A 666 12.75 -29.19 -9.69
CA GLU A 666 13.88 -28.66 -8.93
C GLU A 666 13.73 -27.15 -8.72
N ASP A 667 13.43 -26.38 -9.78
CA ASP A 667 13.17 -24.93 -9.69
C ASP A 667 11.99 -24.60 -8.77
N ALA A 668 10.87 -25.32 -8.90
CA ALA A 668 9.71 -25.12 -8.03
C ALA A 668 10.04 -25.40 -6.55
N ALA A 669 10.88 -26.42 -6.27
CA ALA A 669 11.32 -26.75 -4.93
C ALA A 669 12.22 -25.68 -4.30
N GLU A 670 12.97 -24.89 -5.08
CA GLU A 670 13.82 -23.81 -4.55
C GLU A 670 13.03 -22.72 -3.80
N THR A 671 11.76 -22.55 -4.16
CA THR A 671 10.84 -21.63 -3.46
C THR A 671 10.39 -22.17 -2.10
N TYR A 672 10.53 -23.48 -1.90
CA TYR A 672 10.00 -24.23 -0.76
C TYR A 672 8.50 -23.99 -0.54
N SER A 673 7.75 -23.62 -1.58
CA SER A 673 6.29 -23.61 -1.54
C SER A 673 5.76 -25.04 -1.36
N ASN A 674 4.59 -25.17 -0.72
CA ASN A 674 3.99 -26.47 -0.47
C ASN A 674 3.79 -27.25 -1.77
N VAL A 675 3.18 -26.61 -2.78
CA VAL A 675 2.93 -27.22 -4.09
C VAL A 675 4.22 -27.45 -4.87
N GLY A 676 5.23 -26.57 -4.76
CA GLY A 676 6.53 -26.78 -5.40
C GLY A 676 7.25 -28.02 -4.85
N LEU A 677 7.29 -28.16 -3.52
CA LEU A 677 7.85 -29.35 -2.87
C LEU A 677 7.06 -30.62 -3.20
N GLN A 678 5.72 -30.56 -3.22
CA GLN A 678 4.88 -31.69 -3.64
C GLN A 678 5.15 -32.11 -5.09
N THR A 679 5.26 -31.15 -6.00
CA THR A 679 5.58 -31.40 -7.41
C THR A 679 6.94 -32.07 -7.52
N ALA A 680 7.94 -31.63 -6.75
CA ALA A 680 9.24 -32.26 -6.71
C ALA A 680 9.19 -33.69 -6.18
N VAL A 681 8.49 -33.94 -5.06
CA VAL A 681 8.31 -35.30 -4.53
C VAL A 681 7.70 -36.21 -5.59
N HIS A 682 6.64 -35.75 -6.26
CA HIS A 682 5.95 -36.51 -7.31
C HIS A 682 6.88 -36.88 -8.47
N VAL A 683 7.63 -35.92 -9.02
CA VAL A 683 8.59 -36.16 -10.10
C VAL A 683 9.70 -37.11 -9.65
N MET A 684 10.25 -36.92 -8.44
CA MET A 684 11.32 -37.79 -7.93
C MET A 684 10.85 -39.22 -7.72
N VAL A 685 9.61 -39.44 -7.26
CA VAL A 685 9.00 -40.77 -7.17
C VAL A 685 8.83 -41.39 -8.55
N ALA A 686 8.31 -40.65 -9.52
CA ALA A 686 8.12 -41.14 -10.90
C ALA A 686 9.46 -41.53 -11.57
N LEU A 687 10.57 -40.90 -11.18
CA LEU A 687 11.92 -41.18 -11.66
C LEU A 687 12.72 -42.14 -10.76
N GLU A 688 12.10 -42.72 -9.73
CA GLU A 688 12.73 -43.59 -8.74
C GLU A 688 13.95 -42.96 -8.01
N LYS A 689 13.97 -41.63 -7.90
CA LYS A 689 14.98 -40.84 -7.18
C LYS A 689 14.64 -40.73 -5.70
N TRP A 690 14.63 -41.86 -5.00
CA TRP A 690 14.12 -41.99 -3.63
C TRP A 690 14.77 -41.05 -2.61
N ASP A 691 16.07 -40.78 -2.73
CA ASP A 691 16.79 -39.83 -1.86
C ASP A 691 16.20 -38.43 -1.90
N LYS A 692 15.98 -37.92 -3.11
CA LYS A 692 15.47 -36.57 -3.33
C LYS A 692 14.00 -36.48 -2.96
N ALA A 693 13.22 -37.53 -3.26
CA ALA A 693 11.83 -37.62 -2.80
C ALA A 693 11.76 -37.53 -1.26
N LEU A 694 12.64 -38.24 -0.54
CA LEU A 694 12.71 -38.17 0.91
C LEU A 694 13.13 -36.78 1.40
N GLU A 695 14.17 -36.19 0.81
CA GLU A 695 14.65 -34.83 1.14
C GLU A 695 13.53 -33.79 1.04
N TYR A 696 12.81 -33.73 -0.10
CA TYR A 696 11.74 -32.75 -0.30
C TYR A 696 10.53 -33.02 0.57
N ALA A 697 10.12 -34.28 0.75
CA ALA A 697 9.00 -34.62 1.62
C ALA A 697 9.31 -34.30 3.10
N SER A 698 10.55 -34.52 3.54
CA SER A 698 11.00 -34.12 4.87
C SER A 698 11.04 -32.60 5.02
N GLY A 699 11.57 -31.88 4.02
CA GLY A 699 11.57 -30.42 4.02
C GLY A 699 10.16 -29.81 4.06
N MET A 700 9.19 -30.43 3.38
CA MET A 700 7.79 -30.02 3.45
C MET A 700 7.20 -30.24 4.85
N ALA A 701 7.45 -31.40 5.47
CA ALA A 701 6.97 -31.70 6.81
C ALA A 701 7.57 -30.77 7.88
N GLU A 702 8.87 -30.47 7.76
CA GLU A 702 9.57 -29.53 8.63
C GLU A 702 9.00 -28.12 8.49
N ARG A 703 8.83 -27.64 7.25
CA ARG A 703 8.40 -26.26 6.99
C ARG A 703 6.94 -25.99 7.34
N TYR A 704 6.04 -26.91 7.00
CA TYR A 704 4.60 -26.69 7.14
C TYR A 704 3.99 -27.36 8.38
N GLY A 705 4.79 -28.12 9.14
CA GLY A 705 4.28 -28.93 10.25
C GLY A 705 3.27 -29.99 9.81
N ASP A 706 3.10 -30.27 8.51
CA ASP A 706 2.20 -31.31 7.99
C ASP A 706 3.02 -32.54 7.61
N THR A 707 3.03 -33.54 8.49
CA THR A 707 3.71 -34.82 8.26
C THR A 707 2.98 -35.75 7.29
N GLY A 708 1.77 -35.40 6.84
CA GLY A 708 0.94 -36.24 5.99
C GLY A 708 1.57 -36.58 4.64
N GLY A 709 2.20 -35.61 3.98
CA GLY A 709 2.87 -35.85 2.69
C GLY A 709 4.13 -36.73 2.82
N LEU A 710 4.91 -36.55 3.89
CA LEU A 710 6.03 -37.44 4.20
C LEU A 710 5.54 -38.85 4.53
N MET A 711 4.47 -38.98 5.32
CA MET A 711 3.89 -40.28 5.64
C MET A 711 3.34 -40.98 4.40
N MET A 712 2.71 -40.24 3.47
CA MET A 712 2.22 -40.78 2.20
C MET A 712 3.35 -41.37 1.36
N LEU A 713 4.47 -40.65 1.18
CA LEU A 713 5.64 -41.16 0.48
C LEU A 713 6.17 -42.45 1.14
N LEU A 714 6.37 -42.41 2.45
CA LEU A 714 6.98 -43.51 3.19
C LEU A 714 6.07 -44.75 3.23
N ALA A 715 4.77 -44.59 3.53
CA ALA A 715 3.85 -45.71 3.61
C ALA A 715 3.73 -46.45 2.26
N ASN A 716 3.71 -45.73 1.15
CA ASN A 716 3.52 -46.30 -0.19
C ASN A 716 4.81 -46.85 -0.82
N HIS A 717 5.99 -46.41 -0.38
CA HIS A 717 7.26 -46.73 -1.05
C HIS A 717 8.39 -47.21 -0.12
N HIS A 718 8.13 -47.46 1.17
CA HIS A 718 9.15 -47.96 2.11
C HIS A 718 9.80 -49.28 1.68
N ASP A 719 9.13 -50.09 0.86
CA ASP A 719 9.65 -51.35 0.31
C ASP A 719 10.64 -51.15 -0.85
N LYS A 720 10.72 -49.94 -1.41
CA LYS A 720 11.54 -49.62 -2.59
C LYS A 720 12.98 -49.21 -2.27
N ASP A 721 13.22 -48.59 -1.12
CA ASP A 721 14.56 -48.12 -0.71
C ASP A 721 14.78 -48.29 0.82
N PRO A 722 15.91 -48.87 1.27
CA PRO A 722 16.19 -49.05 2.71
C PRO A 722 16.15 -47.75 3.54
N ARG A 723 16.43 -46.60 2.93
CA ARG A 723 16.36 -45.29 3.59
C ARG A 723 14.92 -44.89 3.87
N LEU A 724 14.01 -45.13 2.93
CA LEU A 724 12.57 -44.93 3.13
C LEU A 724 12.05 -45.88 4.22
N ALA A 725 12.46 -47.15 4.23
CA ALA A 725 12.12 -48.08 5.31
C ALA A 725 12.56 -47.58 6.69
N LYS A 726 13.79 -47.10 6.79
CA LYS A 726 14.32 -46.54 8.04
C LYS A 726 13.57 -45.27 8.46
N ALA A 727 13.33 -44.35 7.52
CA ALA A 727 12.59 -43.12 7.78
C ALA A 727 11.13 -43.40 8.20
N TYR A 728 10.47 -44.40 7.59
CA TYR A 728 9.13 -44.83 7.97
C TYR A 728 9.08 -45.33 9.42
N GLN A 729 10.02 -46.19 9.81
CA GLN A 729 10.11 -46.68 11.19
C GLN A 729 10.38 -45.54 12.18
N GLN A 730 11.25 -44.59 11.83
CA GLN A 730 11.56 -43.44 12.67
C GLN A 730 10.35 -42.52 12.83
N LEU A 731 9.66 -42.17 11.74
CA LEU A 731 8.48 -41.31 11.77
C LEU A 731 7.33 -41.98 12.53
N GLN A 732 7.09 -43.28 12.32
CA GLN A 732 6.10 -44.03 13.10
C GLN A 732 6.42 -44.03 14.59
N ALA A 733 7.68 -44.26 14.99
CA ALA A 733 8.07 -44.27 16.39
C ALA A 733 7.94 -42.88 17.04
N ALA A 734 8.22 -41.82 16.29
CA ALA A 734 8.10 -40.44 16.75
C ALA A 734 6.63 -40.02 16.92
N LEU A 735 5.78 -40.30 15.92
CA LEU A 735 4.37 -39.90 15.94
C LEU A 735 3.51 -40.80 16.83
N PHE A 736 3.82 -42.09 16.89
CA PHE A 736 3.08 -43.12 17.63
C PHE A 736 4.00 -43.86 18.61
N PRO A 737 4.42 -43.21 19.72
CA PRO A 737 5.32 -43.84 20.70
C PRO A 737 4.72 -45.10 21.35
N LYS A 738 3.39 -45.17 21.45
CA LYS A 738 2.64 -46.36 21.91
C LYS A 738 2.31 -47.34 20.79
N ARG A 739 2.88 -47.13 19.59
CA ARG A 739 2.51 -47.75 18.30
C ARG A 739 1.11 -47.34 17.84
N MET A 740 0.86 -47.45 16.53
CA MET A 740 -0.48 -47.23 15.98
C MET A 740 -1.45 -48.26 16.55
N LYS A 741 -2.48 -47.77 17.24
CA LYS A 741 -3.54 -48.60 17.82
C LYS A 741 -4.70 -48.67 16.84
N LYS A 742 -5.03 -49.87 16.40
CA LYS A 742 -6.26 -50.11 15.64
C LYS A 742 -7.45 -50.04 16.59
N VAL A 743 -8.49 -49.31 16.18
CA VAL A 743 -9.69 -49.06 16.97
C VAL A 743 -10.93 -49.09 16.10
N THR A 744 -12.06 -49.32 16.76
CA THR A 744 -13.42 -49.24 16.23
C THR A 744 -14.26 -48.36 17.16
N LEU A 745 -15.48 -48.04 16.77
CA LEU A 745 -16.39 -47.25 17.61
C LEU A 745 -16.60 -47.85 19.01
N GLU A 746 -16.58 -49.19 19.13
CA GLU A 746 -16.80 -49.91 20.39
C GLU A 746 -15.68 -49.71 21.44
N ASP A 747 -14.50 -49.26 21.00
CA ASP A 747 -13.34 -49.02 21.87
C ASP A 747 -13.46 -47.70 22.65
N PHE A 748 -14.45 -46.86 22.32
CA PHE A 748 -14.65 -45.53 22.90
C PHE A 748 -15.93 -45.50 23.75
N LYS A 749 -15.78 -45.32 25.07
CA LYS A 749 -16.90 -45.35 26.04
C LYS A 749 -16.97 -44.11 26.91
N ASP A 750 -15.82 -43.62 27.35
CA ASP A 750 -15.68 -42.40 28.12
C ASP A 750 -15.31 -41.24 27.22
N ALA A 751 -15.63 -40.01 27.62
CA ALA A 751 -15.23 -38.80 26.88
C ALA A 751 -13.70 -38.78 26.68
N PRO A 752 -13.22 -38.32 25.51
CA PRO A 752 -11.82 -38.49 25.13
C PRO A 752 -10.89 -37.67 26.03
N GLU A 753 -9.72 -38.23 26.34
CA GLU A 753 -8.63 -37.50 27.01
C GLU A 753 -7.83 -36.64 26.02
N SER A 754 -7.77 -37.07 24.76
CA SER A 754 -7.08 -36.37 23.68
C SER A 754 -7.70 -36.64 22.30
N GLY A 755 -7.36 -35.81 21.32
CA GLY A 755 -7.84 -35.93 19.94
C GLY A 755 -7.54 -34.69 19.11
N VAL A 756 -8.29 -34.50 18.03
CA VAL A 756 -8.20 -33.32 17.16
C VAL A 756 -9.53 -32.59 17.13
N GLU A 757 -9.57 -31.39 17.71
CA GLU A 757 -10.75 -30.53 17.73
C GLU A 757 -10.93 -29.79 16.41
N ILE A 758 -12.18 -29.65 15.99
CA ILE A 758 -12.55 -28.83 14.84
C ILE A 758 -12.82 -27.41 15.33
N THR A 759 -11.97 -26.46 14.96
CA THR A 759 -11.99 -25.10 15.52
C THR A 759 -12.62 -24.05 14.61
N SER A 760 -13.07 -24.46 13.41
CA SER A 760 -13.83 -23.61 12.49
C SER A 760 -14.76 -24.44 11.59
N THR A 761 -15.72 -23.78 10.95
CA THR A 761 -16.68 -24.40 10.03
C THR A 761 -16.24 -24.31 8.56
N SER A 762 -16.76 -25.22 7.71
CA SER A 762 -16.58 -25.19 6.27
C SER A 762 -17.79 -25.76 5.53
N TYR A 763 -17.87 -25.56 4.22
CA TYR A 763 -18.91 -26.16 3.38
C TYR A 763 -18.91 -27.69 3.48
N GLU A 764 -17.73 -28.32 3.43
CA GLU A 764 -17.61 -29.78 3.48
C GLU A 764 -17.97 -30.33 4.87
N LEU A 765 -17.61 -29.66 5.97
CA LEU A 765 -18.05 -30.07 7.31
C LEU A 765 -19.57 -30.07 7.41
N ASN A 766 -20.22 -28.99 6.96
CA ASN A 766 -21.68 -28.88 6.98
C ASN A 766 -22.36 -29.95 6.13
N ARG A 767 -21.82 -30.23 4.94
CA ARG A 767 -22.31 -31.28 4.03
C ARG A 767 -22.29 -32.66 4.68
N HIS A 768 -21.28 -32.94 5.50
CA HIS A 768 -21.12 -34.21 6.22
C HIS A 768 -21.66 -34.16 7.66
N SER A 769 -22.42 -33.12 8.02
CA SER A 769 -23.02 -32.94 9.36
C SER A 769 -21.99 -32.97 10.51
N ILE A 770 -20.80 -32.46 10.26
CA ILE A 770 -19.73 -32.28 11.25
C ILE A 770 -19.74 -30.82 11.73
N ARG A 771 -19.56 -30.60 13.03
CA ARG A 771 -19.67 -29.26 13.65
C ARG A 771 -18.37 -28.82 14.31
N GLU A 772 -18.22 -27.50 14.41
CA GLU A 772 -17.20 -26.87 15.25
C GLU A 772 -17.34 -27.33 16.72
N GLY A 773 -16.22 -27.56 17.38
CA GLY A 773 -16.10 -28.13 18.73
C GLY A 773 -16.20 -29.66 18.80
N GLU A 774 -16.46 -30.36 17.69
CA GLU A 774 -16.39 -31.83 17.68
C GLU A 774 -14.93 -32.31 17.61
N VAL A 775 -14.62 -33.43 18.27
CA VAL A 775 -13.27 -33.96 18.42
C VAL A 775 -13.10 -35.26 17.64
N ILE A 776 -12.17 -35.30 16.68
CA ILE A 776 -11.77 -36.49 15.95
C ILE A 776 -10.83 -37.31 16.83
N VAL A 777 -11.18 -38.58 17.08
CA VAL A 777 -10.39 -39.50 17.93
C VAL A 777 -9.84 -40.70 17.19
N ALA A 778 -10.34 -40.98 15.99
CA ALA A 778 -9.77 -41.97 15.10
C ALA A 778 -10.00 -41.59 13.63
N LEU A 779 -9.09 -42.04 12.77
CA LEU A 779 -9.20 -41.97 11.33
C LEU A 779 -8.78 -43.30 10.71
N ASP A 780 -9.54 -43.81 9.75
CA ASP A 780 -9.28 -45.05 9.00
C ASP A 780 -9.02 -46.28 9.88
N GLY A 781 -9.68 -46.33 11.04
CA GLY A 781 -9.52 -47.38 12.05
C GLY A 781 -8.25 -47.28 12.90
N ILE A 782 -7.56 -46.13 12.89
CA ILE A 782 -6.37 -45.84 13.70
C ILE A 782 -6.69 -44.71 14.67
N GLN A 783 -6.38 -44.90 15.96
CA GLN A 783 -6.56 -43.86 16.98
C GLN A 783 -5.61 -42.69 16.72
N VAL A 784 -6.12 -41.46 16.88
CA VAL A 784 -5.34 -40.21 16.76
C VAL A 784 -5.49 -39.39 18.05
N GLU A 785 -4.36 -38.99 18.63
CA GLU A 785 -4.29 -38.25 19.90
C GLU A 785 -3.95 -36.76 19.69
N ASN A 786 -3.53 -36.36 18.48
CA ASN A 786 -3.16 -34.99 18.11
C ASN A 786 -3.17 -34.80 16.57
N GLN A 787 -2.99 -33.56 16.13
CA GLN A 787 -3.00 -33.17 14.72
C GLN A 787 -1.93 -33.89 13.89
N GLN A 788 -0.72 -34.06 14.43
CA GLN A 788 0.35 -34.74 13.70
C GLN A 788 -0.01 -36.19 13.37
N GLN A 789 -0.63 -36.90 14.32
CA GLN A 789 -1.12 -38.26 14.08
C GLN A 789 -2.27 -38.27 13.06
N TYR A 790 -3.19 -37.31 13.14
CA TYR A 790 -4.28 -37.16 12.17
C TYR A 790 -3.75 -36.93 10.74
N PHE A 791 -2.82 -35.99 10.54
CA PHE A 791 -2.23 -35.72 9.25
C PHE A 791 -1.48 -36.94 8.69
N ALA A 792 -0.71 -37.62 9.53
CA ALA A 792 0.01 -38.84 9.13
C ALA A 792 -0.94 -39.97 8.70
N VAL A 793 -1.98 -40.27 9.50
CA VAL A 793 -2.96 -41.32 9.16
C VAL A 793 -3.72 -40.98 7.88
N ARG A 794 -4.12 -39.72 7.71
CA ARG A 794 -4.81 -39.24 6.50
C ARG A 794 -4.00 -39.55 5.24
N GLY A 795 -2.68 -39.34 5.31
CA GLY A 795 -1.76 -39.57 4.19
C GLY A 795 -1.55 -41.05 3.82
N MET A 796 -1.94 -42.01 4.66
CA MET A 796 -1.74 -43.44 4.39
C MET A 796 -2.72 -44.01 3.36
N LYS A 797 -3.85 -43.33 3.11
CA LYS A 797 -4.90 -43.79 2.17
C LYS A 797 -5.41 -42.63 1.30
N PRO A 798 -4.59 -42.07 0.39
CA PRO A 798 -4.91 -40.85 -0.35
C PRO A 798 -6.19 -40.95 -1.20
N ASP A 799 -6.51 -42.13 -1.74
CA ASP A 799 -7.63 -42.33 -2.68
C ASP A 799 -8.93 -42.87 -2.04
N ALA A 800 -8.98 -43.02 -0.72
CA ALA A 800 -10.16 -43.54 -0.03
C ALA A 800 -11.09 -42.40 0.47
N PRO A 801 -12.36 -42.69 0.82
CA PRO A 801 -13.14 -41.85 1.73
C PRO A 801 -12.55 -41.84 3.15
N LEU A 802 -12.68 -40.73 3.87
CA LEU A 802 -12.26 -40.63 5.29
C LEU A 802 -13.22 -41.44 6.16
N GLN A 803 -12.70 -42.34 7.01
CA GLN A 803 -13.52 -43.02 8.04
C GLN A 803 -13.17 -42.46 9.42
N LEU A 804 -14.02 -41.61 9.97
CA LEU A 804 -13.75 -40.84 11.18
C LEU A 804 -14.57 -41.37 12.35
N ILE A 805 -13.97 -41.40 13.54
CA ILE A 805 -14.72 -41.50 14.80
C ILE A 805 -14.62 -40.14 15.49
N LEU A 806 -15.79 -39.55 15.76
CA LEU A 806 -15.95 -38.19 16.29
C LEU A 806 -16.66 -38.22 17.64
N TRP A 807 -16.22 -37.39 18.57
CA TRP A 807 -16.89 -37.08 19.82
C TRP A 807 -17.62 -35.74 19.70
N ASN A 808 -18.92 -35.72 20.00
CA ASN A 808 -19.76 -34.52 19.85
C ASN A 808 -19.96 -33.71 21.14
N GLY A 809 -19.21 -34.03 22.20
CA GLY A 809 -19.42 -33.52 23.55
C GLY A 809 -20.20 -34.46 24.48
N SER A 810 -20.88 -35.47 23.93
CA SER A 810 -21.73 -36.40 24.70
C SER A 810 -21.66 -37.87 24.27
N GLU A 811 -21.45 -38.14 22.98
CA GLU A 811 -21.34 -39.50 22.44
C GLU A 811 -20.35 -39.55 21.27
N TYR A 812 -19.87 -40.76 20.98
CA TYR A 812 -19.07 -41.03 19.78
C TYR A 812 -19.95 -41.46 18.61
N ARG A 813 -19.58 -41.04 17.40
CA ARG A 813 -20.18 -41.53 16.16
C ARG A 813 -19.14 -41.74 15.08
N GLU A 814 -19.41 -42.69 14.20
CA GLU A 814 -18.59 -42.95 13.02
C GLU A 814 -19.19 -42.24 11.80
N ILE A 815 -18.34 -41.62 10.98
CA ILE A 815 -18.73 -40.95 9.74
C ILE A 815 -17.79 -41.39 8.62
N GLU A 816 -18.37 -41.73 7.47
CA GLU A 816 -17.64 -41.82 6.21
C GLU A 816 -17.82 -40.53 5.42
N ALA A 817 -16.71 -39.87 5.05
CA ALA A 817 -16.74 -38.61 4.32
C ALA A 817 -15.87 -38.67 3.06
N SER A 818 -16.51 -38.47 1.91
CA SER A 818 -15.81 -38.22 0.63
C SER A 818 -15.68 -36.71 0.44
N VAL A 819 -14.44 -36.22 0.50
CA VAL A 819 -14.11 -34.79 0.36
C VAL A 819 -12.88 -34.63 -0.54
N PRO A 820 -12.75 -33.51 -1.28
CA PRO A 820 -11.57 -33.24 -2.11
C PRO A 820 -10.28 -33.34 -1.31
N ASP A 821 -9.27 -34.04 -1.86
CA ASP A 821 -7.93 -34.25 -1.25
C ASP A 821 -7.95 -34.81 0.19
N ARG A 822 -9.07 -35.43 0.61
CA ARG A 822 -9.31 -35.84 2.00
C ARG A 822 -9.18 -34.67 3.00
N ARG A 823 -9.53 -33.44 2.58
CA ARG A 823 -9.52 -32.22 3.40
C ARG A 823 -10.92 -31.62 3.53
N PHE A 824 -11.28 -31.22 4.75
CA PHE A 824 -12.52 -30.49 4.99
C PHE A 824 -12.41 -28.98 4.75
N GLY A 825 -11.20 -28.42 4.60
CA GLY A 825 -11.01 -26.98 4.44
C GLY A 825 -11.40 -26.18 5.68
N CYS A 826 -11.04 -26.68 6.86
CA CYS A 826 -11.27 -26.05 8.16
C CYS A 826 -9.96 -26.06 8.99
N ASP A 827 -9.92 -25.21 9.99
CA ASP A 827 -8.89 -25.20 11.03
C ASP A 827 -9.11 -26.33 12.03
N LEU A 828 -8.00 -26.88 12.54
CA LEU A 828 -7.96 -27.97 13.51
C LEU A 828 -7.09 -27.57 14.70
N GLY A 829 -7.46 -28.06 15.89
CA GLY A 829 -6.77 -27.87 17.16
C GLY A 829 -6.36 -29.20 17.79
N ASP A 830 -5.28 -29.22 18.57
CA ASP A 830 -5.02 -30.36 19.48
C ASP A 830 -6.00 -30.28 20.64
N TYR A 831 -6.73 -31.37 20.89
CA TYR A 831 -7.63 -31.49 22.04
C TYR A 831 -6.93 -32.25 23.17
N GLN A 832 -6.94 -31.67 24.37
CA GLN A 832 -6.49 -32.28 25.63
C GLN A 832 -7.50 -31.92 26.72
N ARG A 833 -7.92 -32.90 27.51
CA ARG A 833 -8.91 -32.71 28.57
C ARG A 833 -8.32 -32.35 29.93
#